data_AF-A0AA38PTA2-F1
#
_entry.id   AF-A0AA38PTA2-F1
#
_cell.length_a   1.000
_cell.length_b   1.000
_cell.length_c   1.000
_cell.angle_alpha   90.00
_cell.angle_beta   90.00
_cell.angle_gamma   90.00
#
_symmetry.space_group_name_H-M   'P 1'
#
loop_
_entity.id
_entity.type
_entity.pdbx_description
1 polymer ?
#
loop_
_entity_poly.entity_id
_entity_poly.type
_entity_poly.pdbx_seq_one_letter_code
_entity_poly.pdbx_strand_id
1 'polypeptide(L)'
;MLRSKTPCQRVSVRYVSTITNKESSKIIHRRIEKAERDERIDLTAALTPVRTYMAGFTRPTDLRASNWFPGGPYATGGKTYEDPSPFAYEPHTVFLLESHYDIKYEIGRTDSPAHIVAVCRTGDFEAVLKMFNSRRTPNDCKQLMDNAHWPWLISKKAKSVKWWTSDEERLETLQDIGDSSAAIVGQQTVQDALEQASLDNDDEELRAKKAFRRHLSQTAAVAARVSEEPQLSNIATDIKPLQGKIPFEHEFEDGTVAHPSGFVPPTPADKQYDPEYHLSPHPHSRVATELRRRQMETVNEHHSDSLVPRIEQWKALKERKDEEGGLMSTLTTGILSGGVSAATEPRDAKIPTEIHGVHNKAIVQPMQHPSGFVPPTPRMSRGEFDARTSVVKRQATISGETPDSPERPPTFVSSDTHHVDEVESAIAPPPESDKHQQLRDKYFEFIKDEPFWRPLIALTVSTRPIAKTLARLSRGLSQGRPFYSIVTPDDRKARASLAGRLRSLRVTRMRTLALEMAQLLAGARGGPIGVRFDVHSRGRGIDGEGLDKPIPWEKRVIGVGIGQWYSLADELTQSFKVLAEKEVIEAYQSGNDTTTKPPFLIYQFDDHGKPIGEVPEFPWPALDMMNDEVRMGIRALGIVTKMERLLSRDPPAGKVLSVTVDQKKPSSPSLKHPDLIEAISDHHTPITICFVDDLKPLSKAAELRAGYARTALKKRIDNFYREYTGSIALAKTMRASGVIYPHSERDFTKTLVNSRETYQLAPDDEYWPSYIVAED
;
A
#
# COMPACT_ATOMS: atom_id res chain seq x y z
N MET A 1 23.57 -51.55 27.88
CA MET A 1 22.65 -50.48 28.32
C MET A 1 22.58 -49.41 27.23
N LEU A 2 21.57 -49.46 26.35
CA LEU A 2 21.33 -48.48 25.28
C LEU A 2 20.07 -47.69 25.64
N ARG A 3 20.21 -46.38 25.91
CA ARG A 3 19.07 -45.46 26.07
C ARG A 3 18.85 -44.72 24.75
N SER A 4 17.88 -45.20 23.98
CA SER A 4 17.30 -44.51 22.83
C SER A 4 16.60 -43.22 23.28
N LYS A 5 17.06 -42.05 22.80
CA LYS A 5 16.33 -40.79 22.97
C LYS A 5 15.38 -40.63 21.80
N THR A 6 14.13 -41.04 21.99
CA THR A 6 13.03 -40.68 21.09
C THR A 6 12.76 -39.17 21.20
N PRO A 7 12.80 -38.40 20.09
CA PRO A 7 12.41 -37.00 20.11
C PRO A 7 10.92 -36.91 20.40
N CYS A 8 10.57 -36.38 21.57
CA CYS A 8 9.21 -36.13 22.01
C CYS A 8 8.67 -34.93 21.19
N GLN A 9 8.22 -35.18 19.95
CA GLN A 9 7.42 -34.21 19.21
C GLN A 9 6.08 -34.08 19.93
N ARG A 10 5.93 -33.01 20.73
CA ARG A 10 4.62 -32.55 21.21
C ARG A 10 3.81 -32.13 19.98
N VAL A 11 3.06 -33.07 19.41
CA VAL A 11 2.02 -32.78 18.43
C VAL A 11 0.95 -31.99 19.18
N SER A 12 0.98 -30.67 19.02
CA SER A 12 -0.12 -29.80 19.43
C SER A 12 -1.34 -30.23 18.61
N VAL A 13 -2.21 -31.04 19.21
CA VAL A 13 -3.53 -31.36 18.66
C VAL A 13 -4.32 -30.06 18.72
N ARG A 14 -4.19 -29.23 17.69
CA ARG A 14 -5.09 -28.10 17.49
C ARG A 14 -6.45 -28.72 17.21
N TYR A 15 -7.41 -28.48 18.11
CA TYR A 15 -8.80 -28.77 17.86
C TYR A 15 -9.16 -28.16 16.50
N VAL A 16 -9.43 -29.02 15.52
CA VAL A 16 -9.92 -28.59 14.21
C VAL A 16 -11.35 -28.15 14.45
N SER A 17 -11.54 -26.88 14.78
CA SER A 17 -12.87 -26.28 14.78
C SER A 17 -13.47 -26.54 13.41
N THR A 18 -14.70 -27.06 13.37
CA THR A 18 -15.41 -27.32 12.13
C THR A 18 -15.53 -26.01 11.34
N ILE A 19 -14.70 -25.86 10.32
CA ILE A 19 -14.70 -24.68 9.43
C ILE A 19 -16.06 -24.63 8.76
N THR A 20 -16.76 -23.50 8.91
CA THR A 20 -18.07 -23.32 8.26
C THR A 20 -17.91 -23.26 6.73
N ASN A 21 -18.92 -23.66 5.96
CA ASN A 21 -18.84 -23.62 4.49
C ASN A 21 -18.67 -22.18 3.95
N LYS A 22 -19.23 -21.20 4.67
CA LYS A 22 -18.98 -19.78 4.39
C LYS A 22 -17.50 -19.43 4.55
N GLU A 23 -16.88 -19.90 5.63
CA GLU A 23 -15.46 -19.67 5.89
C GLU A 23 -14.55 -20.44 4.93
N SER A 24 -14.91 -21.67 4.51
CA SER A 24 -14.18 -22.38 3.47
C SER A 24 -14.17 -21.61 2.14
N SER A 25 -15.31 -21.05 1.71
CA SER A 25 -15.39 -20.19 0.52
C SER A 25 -14.51 -18.94 0.63
N LYS A 26 -14.43 -18.34 1.83
CA LYS A 26 -13.55 -17.19 2.11
C LYS A 26 -12.08 -17.59 2.07
N ILE A 27 -11.73 -18.78 2.58
CA ILE A 27 -10.36 -19.31 2.55
C ILE A 27 -9.93 -19.53 1.10
N ILE A 28 -10.76 -20.17 0.27
CA ILE A 28 -10.48 -20.37 -1.17
C ILE A 28 -10.31 -19.01 -1.86
N HIS A 29 -11.25 -18.08 -1.68
CA HIS A 29 -11.14 -16.73 -2.24
C HIS A 29 -9.82 -16.04 -1.88
N ARG A 30 -9.43 -16.05 -0.59
CA ARG A 30 -8.17 -15.46 -0.12
C ARG A 30 -6.93 -16.12 -0.72
N ARG A 31 -6.99 -17.43 -0.98
CA ARG A 31 -5.90 -18.17 -1.63
C ARG A 31 -5.78 -17.81 -3.11
N ILE A 32 -6.90 -17.72 -3.83
CA ILE A 32 -6.92 -17.25 -5.23
C ILE A 32 -6.37 -15.82 -5.33
N GLU A 33 -6.85 -14.91 -4.47
CA GLU A 33 -6.31 -13.54 -4.41
C GLU A 33 -4.83 -13.50 -4.03
N LYS A 34 -4.38 -14.44 -3.19
CA LYS A 34 -2.98 -14.54 -2.81
C LYS A 34 -2.11 -14.99 -3.99
N ALA A 35 -2.55 -15.95 -4.79
CA ALA A 35 -1.83 -16.37 -5.99
C ALA A 35 -1.59 -15.17 -6.93
N GLU A 36 -2.63 -14.40 -7.23
CA GLU A 36 -2.52 -13.17 -8.04
C GLU A 36 -1.62 -12.10 -7.37
N ARG A 37 -1.74 -11.95 -6.04
CA ARG A 37 -0.92 -11.00 -5.27
C ARG A 37 0.56 -11.34 -5.32
N ASP A 38 0.91 -12.62 -5.23
CA ASP A 38 2.30 -13.09 -5.24
C ASP A 38 2.94 -12.78 -6.62
N GLU A 39 2.24 -13.03 -7.73
CA GLU A 39 2.67 -12.62 -9.08
C GLU A 39 2.90 -11.10 -9.18
N ARG A 40 1.95 -10.31 -8.68
CA ARG A 40 2.08 -8.84 -8.67
C ARG A 40 3.28 -8.37 -7.85
N ILE A 41 3.59 -9.03 -6.72
CA ILE A 41 4.75 -8.67 -5.89
C ILE A 41 6.05 -8.93 -6.65
N ASP A 42 6.16 -10.08 -7.33
CA ASP A 42 7.34 -10.44 -8.11
C ASP A 42 7.52 -9.51 -9.32
N LEU A 43 6.44 -9.19 -10.03
CA LEU A 43 6.44 -8.17 -11.09
C LEU A 43 6.84 -6.79 -10.58
N THR A 44 6.31 -6.38 -9.42
CA THR A 44 6.70 -5.11 -8.80
C THR A 44 8.19 -5.10 -8.47
N ALA A 45 8.71 -6.20 -7.91
CA ALA A 45 10.12 -6.32 -7.56
C ALA A 45 11.02 -6.26 -8.80
N ALA A 46 10.62 -6.87 -9.92
CA ALA A 46 11.37 -6.84 -11.18
C ALA A 46 11.46 -5.45 -11.82
N LEU A 47 10.40 -4.64 -11.70
CA LEU A 47 10.36 -3.26 -12.18
C LEU A 47 10.94 -2.22 -11.20
N THR A 48 10.97 -2.54 -9.92
CA THR A 48 11.52 -1.61 -8.92
C THR A 48 13.05 -1.65 -9.02
N PRO A 49 13.73 -0.49 -9.17
CA PRO A 49 15.19 -0.46 -9.18
C PRO A 49 15.72 -1.06 -7.88
N VAL A 50 16.70 -1.95 -8.00
CA VAL A 50 17.24 -2.68 -6.85
C VAL A 50 17.95 -1.70 -5.92
N ARG A 51 17.65 -1.76 -4.63
CA ARG A 51 18.36 -0.97 -3.63
C ARG A 51 19.79 -1.49 -3.53
N THR A 52 20.76 -0.69 -3.97
CA THR A 52 22.18 -0.97 -3.79
C THR A 52 22.52 -0.87 -2.30
N TYR A 53 23.02 -1.96 -1.72
CA TYR A 53 23.61 -1.96 -0.39
C TYR A 53 25.10 -1.61 -0.50
N MET A 54 25.69 -1.13 0.60
CA MET A 54 27.06 -0.61 0.71
C MET A 54 28.05 -1.30 -0.27
N ALA A 55 28.71 -0.51 -1.12
CA ALA A 55 29.61 -0.94 -2.20
C ALA A 55 28.95 -1.51 -3.48
N GLY A 56 27.66 -1.23 -3.72
CA GLY A 56 27.00 -1.57 -4.99
C GLY A 56 26.47 -3.00 -5.08
N PHE A 57 26.65 -3.82 -4.03
CA PHE A 57 26.08 -5.16 -3.97
C PHE A 57 24.57 -5.12 -3.71
N THR A 58 23.83 -5.94 -4.44
CA THR A 58 22.40 -6.14 -4.22
C THR A 58 22.20 -7.30 -3.26
N ARG A 59 21.23 -7.19 -2.34
CA ARG A 59 20.83 -8.34 -1.51
C ARG A 59 19.96 -9.26 -2.37
N PRO A 60 20.26 -10.57 -2.45
CA PRO A 60 19.34 -11.52 -3.06
C PRO A 60 17.97 -11.40 -2.40
N THR A 61 16.92 -11.30 -3.22
CA THR A 61 15.54 -11.28 -2.76
C THR A 61 14.87 -12.57 -3.15
N ASP A 62 14.24 -13.23 -2.18
CA ASP A 62 13.44 -14.42 -2.46
C ASP A 62 12.22 -14.05 -3.31
N LEU A 63 12.01 -14.82 -4.38
CA LEU A 63 10.82 -14.72 -5.21
C LEU A 63 9.60 -15.22 -4.44
N ARG A 64 8.45 -14.56 -4.54
CA ARG A 64 7.23 -15.03 -3.90
C ARG A 64 6.73 -16.31 -4.54
N ALA A 65 6.85 -16.42 -5.86
CA ALA A 65 6.54 -17.63 -6.61
C ALA A 65 7.28 -18.86 -6.07
N SER A 66 8.52 -18.71 -5.59
CA SER A 66 9.32 -19.84 -5.09
C SER A 66 8.74 -20.51 -3.85
N ASN A 67 7.84 -19.83 -3.12
CA ASN A 67 7.15 -20.44 -1.99
C ASN A 67 6.26 -21.61 -2.40
N TRP A 68 5.79 -21.61 -3.64
CA TRP A 68 4.87 -22.58 -4.21
C TRP A 68 5.59 -23.69 -5.00
N PHE A 69 6.90 -23.60 -5.17
CA PHE A 69 7.68 -24.62 -5.89
C PHE A 69 7.67 -25.96 -5.12
N PRO A 70 7.90 -27.10 -5.80
CA PRO A 70 8.16 -28.36 -5.13
C PRO A 70 9.30 -28.21 -4.10
N GLY A 71 9.03 -28.52 -2.83
CA GLY A 71 9.98 -28.31 -1.72
C GLY A 71 10.00 -26.89 -1.13
N GLY A 72 9.26 -25.95 -1.71
CA GLY A 72 9.08 -24.60 -1.18
C GLY A 72 8.40 -24.59 0.21
N PRO A 73 8.56 -23.50 0.99
CA PRO A 73 7.98 -23.37 2.32
C PRO A 73 6.48 -23.65 2.43
N TYR A 74 5.69 -23.41 1.38
CA TYR A 74 4.24 -23.65 1.42
C TYR A 74 3.88 -25.09 1.09
N ALA A 75 4.57 -25.69 0.10
CA ALA A 75 4.43 -27.11 -0.20
C ALA A 75 4.83 -27.98 1.00
N THR A 76 5.97 -27.68 1.63
CA THR A 76 6.46 -28.38 2.84
C THR A 76 5.57 -28.16 4.06
N GLY A 77 4.95 -26.98 4.16
CA GLY A 77 3.97 -26.66 5.20
C GLY A 77 2.57 -27.25 4.98
N GLY A 78 2.35 -28.07 3.94
CA GLY A 78 1.05 -28.65 3.61
C GLY A 78 0.00 -27.62 3.22
N LYS A 79 0.41 -26.43 2.76
CA LYS A 79 -0.53 -25.40 2.30
C LYS A 79 -0.97 -25.74 0.88
N THR A 80 -2.29 -25.82 0.68
CA THR A 80 -2.89 -25.98 -0.64
C THR A 80 -2.70 -24.71 -1.46
N TYR A 81 -2.16 -24.88 -2.66
CA TYR A 81 -2.15 -23.85 -3.69
C TYR A 81 -3.50 -23.82 -4.40
N GLU A 82 -4.08 -22.64 -4.60
CA GLU A 82 -5.26 -22.46 -5.46
C GLU A 82 -4.82 -21.70 -6.69
N ASP A 83 -5.35 -22.08 -7.85
CA ASP A 83 -5.06 -21.40 -9.08
C ASP A 83 -5.64 -19.97 -9.08
N PRO A 84 -4.96 -19.02 -9.71
CA PRO A 84 -5.43 -17.66 -9.87
C PRO A 84 -6.73 -17.63 -10.70
N SER A 85 -7.48 -16.53 -10.53
CA SER A 85 -8.74 -16.36 -11.24
C SER A 85 -8.53 -16.31 -12.76
N PRO A 86 -9.34 -16.99 -13.60
CA PRO A 86 -9.34 -16.82 -15.05
C PRO A 86 -9.48 -15.36 -15.49
N PHE A 87 -10.30 -14.60 -14.75
CA PHE A 87 -10.48 -13.17 -14.95
C PHE A 87 -9.22 -12.33 -14.73
N ALA A 88 -8.16 -12.90 -14.14
CA ALA A 88 -6.88 -12.23 -14.01
C ALA A 88 -6.08 -12.22 -15.33
N TYR A 89 -6.43 -13.07 -16.30
CA TYR A 89 -5.73 -13.19 -17.59
C TYR A 89 -6.53 -12.66 -18.77
N GLU A 90 -7.60 -11.91 -18.48
CA GLU A 90 -8.25 -11.04 -19.45
C GLU A 90 -7.42 -9.76 -19.65
N PRO A 91 -7.52 -9.10 -20.82
CA PRO A 91 -6.81 -7.85 -21.05
C PRO A 91 -7.38 -6.73 -20.16
N HIS A 92 -6.49 -6.00 -19.49
CA HIS A 92 -6.84 -4.91 -18.59
C HIS A 92 -6.20 -3.59 -19.05
N THR A 93 -6.91 -2.50 -18.84
CA THR A 93 -6.46 -1.14 -19.18
C THR A 93 -6.15 -0.37 -17.91
N VAL A 94 -4.92 0.14 -17.81
CA VAL A 94 -4.47 1.10 -16.80
C VAL A 94 -4.58 2.48 -17.39
N PHE A 95 -5.32 3.38 -16.76
CA PHE A 95 -5.56 4.70 -17.33
C PHE A 95 -5.25 5.81 -16.32
N LEU A 96 -4.76 6.93 -16.87
CA LEU A 96 -4.55 8.19 -16.17
C LEU A 96 -5.59 9.18 -16.67
N LEU A 97 -6.56 9.52 -15.82
CA LEU A 97 -7.52 10.59 -16.09
C LEU A 97 -6.99 11.90 -15.54
N GLU A 98 -7.33 12.99 -16.22
CA GLU A 98 -7.14 14.35 -15.77
C GLU A 98 -8.48 15.09 -15.75
N SER A 99 -8.71 15.91 -14.73
CA SER A 99 -9.89 16.79 -14.71
C SER A 99 -9.74 17.90 -15.75
N HIS A 100 -10.84 18.26 -16.41
CA HIS A 100 -10.88 19.34 -17.37
C HIS A 100 -10.61 20.68 -16.68
N TYR A 101 -11.21 20.87 -15.50
CA TYR A 101 -11.07 22.09 -14.70
C TYR A 101 -10.15 21.89 -13.51
N ASP A 102 -9.56 23.01 -13.06
CA ASP A 102 -8.75 23.04 -11.84
C ASP A 102 -9.64 22.76 -10.61
N ILE A 103 -9.10 21.97 -9.68
CA ILE A 103 -9.78 21.67 -8.42
C ILE A 103 -9.29 22.63 -7.35
N LYS A 104 -10.23 23.22 -6.63
CA LYS A 104 -9.93 24.01 -5.44
C LYS A 104 -9.60 23.07 -4.28
N TYR A 105 -8.34 23.05 -3.88
CA TYR A 105 -7.89 22.31 -2.70
C TYR A 105 -8.01 23.15 -1.42
N GLU A 106 -7.80 22.52 -0.26
CA GLU A 106 -7.75 23.19 1.03
C GLU A 106 -6.65 24.27 1.11
N ILE A 107 -6.75 25.14 2.12
CA ILE A 107 -5.86 26.30 2.33
C ILE A 107 -4.38 25.86 2.26
N GLY A 108 -3.61 26.56 1.41
CA GLY A 108 -2.18 26.34 1.23
C GLY A 108 -1.81 25.41 0.08
N ARG A 109 -2.79 24.81 -0.61
CA ARG A 109 -2.57 24.10 -1.88
C ARG A 109 -2.98 24.96 -3.06
N THR A 110 -2.18 24.90 -4.11
CA THR A 110 -2.47 25.58 -5.37
C THR A 110 -3.54 24.80 -6.13
N ASP A 111 -4.55 25.52 -6.62
CA ASP A 111 -5.56 24.98 -7.52
C ASP A 111 -4.88 24.36 -8.75
N SER A 112 -5.24 23.12 -9.06
CA SER A 112 -4.64 22.38 -10.16
C SER A 112 -5.54 21.25 -10.62
N PRO A 113 -5.36 20.71 -11.83
CA PRO A 113 -6.14 19.59 -12.31
C PRO A 113 -5.90 18.36 -11.43
N ALA A 114 -6.96 17.69 -11.03
CA ALA A 114 -6.87 16.41 -10.37
C ALA A 114 -6.50 15.32 -11.37
N HIS A 115 -5.78 14.32 -10.87
CA HIS A 115 -5.33 13.19 -11.67
C HIS A 115 -5.73 11.89 -10.98
N ILE A 116 -6.30 10.95 -11.74
CA ILE A 116 -6.73 9.64 -11.23
C ILE A 116 -6.00 8.55 -11.99
N VAL A 117 -5.38 7.63 -11.26
CA VAL A 117 -4.82 6.40 -11.82
C VAL A 117 -5.67 5.23 -11.38
N ALA A 118 -6.20 4.49 -12.33
CA ALA A 118 -7.03 3.33 -12.07
C ALA A 118 -6.83 2.22 -13.10
N VAL A 119 -7.42 1.06 -12.82
CA VAL A 119 -7.41 -0.13 -13.67
C VAL A 119 -8.84 -0.53 -13.97
N CYS A 120 -9.15 -0.93 -15.20
CA CYS A 120 -10.41 -1.54 -15.58
C CYS A 120 -10.17 -2.71 -16.54
N ARG A 121 -11.20 -3.48 -16.87
CA ARG A 121 -11.15 -4.41 -17.99
C ARG A 121 -11.14 -3.63 -19.30
N THR A 122 -10.47 -4.14 -20.32
CA THR A 122 -10.34 -3.41 -21.60
C THR A 122 -11.68 -3.14 -22.26
N GLY A 123 -12.59 -4.12 -22.26
CA GLY A 123 -13.95 -3.94 -22.80
C GLY A 123 -14.84 -2.99 -21.97
N ASP A 124 -14.47 -2.71 -20.73
CA ASP A 124 -15.24 -1.86 -19.83
C ASP A 124 -14.77 -0.39 -19.84
N PHE A 125 -13.67 -0.06 -20.53
CA PHE A 125 -13.00 1.23 -20.41
C PHE A 125 -13.92 2.42 -20.72
N GLU A 126 -14.65 2.37 -21.85
CA GLU A 126 -15.61 3.43 -22.22
C GLU A 126 -16.74 3.57 -21.20
N ALA A 127 -17.31 2.44 -20.75
CA ALA A 127 -18.38 2.44 -19.76
C ALA A 127 -17.91 2.97 -18.39
N VAL A 128 -16.68 2.67 -18.00
CA VAL A 128 -16.05 3.20 -16.78
C VAL A 128 -15.84 4.71 -16.92
N LEU A 129 -15.36 5.20 -18.05
CA LEU A 129 -15.17 6.63 -18.26
C LEU A 129 -16.50 7.40 -18.30
N LYS A 130 -17.54 6.81 -18.91
CA LYS A 130 -18.92 7.31 -18.82
C LYS A 130 -19.40 7.35 -17.36
N MET A 131 -19.09 6.32 -16.57
CA MET A 131 -19.42 6.28 -15.15
C MET A 131 -18.75 7.42 -14.37
N PHE A 132 -17.45 7.72 -14.62
CA PHE A 132 -16.73 8.84 -14.00
C PHE A 132 -17.32 10.21 -14.36
N ASN A 133 -18.00 10.33 -15.49
CA ASN A 133 -18.68 11.53 -15.97
C ASN A 133 -20.20 11.47 -15.76
N SER A 134 -20.69 10.72 -14.76
CA SER A 134 -22.13 10.54 -14.52
C SER A 134 -22.51 10.74 -13.05
N ARG A 135 -23.82 10.75 -12.75
CA ARG A 135 -24.31 10.76 -11.35
C ARG A 135 -23.80 9.57 -10.52
N ARG A 136 -23.28 8.51 -11.16
CA ARG A 136 -22.74 7.30 -10.51
C ARG A 136 -21.23 7.34 -10.25
N THR A 137 -20.58 8.48 -10.48
CA THR A 137 -19.17 8.70 -10.16
C THR A 137 -18.83 8.32 -8.70
N PRO A 138 -17.64 7.75 -8.42
CA PRO A 138 -17.21 7.49 -7.05
C PRO A 138 -17.26 8.76 -6.18
N ASN A 139 -17.61 8.62 -4.90
CA ASN A 139 -17.83 9.77 -4.00
C ASN A 139 -16.62 10.71 -3.92
N ASP A 140 -15.40 10.16 -3.85
CA ASP A 140 -14.16 10.96 -3.84
C ASP A 140 -14.04 11.83 -5.11
N CYS A 141 -14.45 11.29 -6.25
CA CYS A 141 -14.40 11.98 -7.53
C CYS A 141 -15.52 13.01 -7.65
N LYS A 142 -16.71 12.73 -7.09
CA LYS A 142 -17.80 13.72 -6.96
C LYS A 142 -17.38 14.91 -6.10
N GLN A 143 -16.68 14.68 -4.99
CA GLN A 143 -16.15 15.77 -4.17
C GLN A 143 -15.16 16.65 -4.93
N LEU A 144 -14.33 16.06 -5.79
CA LEU A 144 -13.44 16.83 -6.66
C LEU A 144 -14.24 17.68 -7.66
N MET A 145 -15.30 17.13 -8.26
CA MET A 145 -16.20 17.86 -9.16
C MET A 145 -16.94 19.01 -8.45
N ASP A 146 -17.41 18.77 -7.22
CA ASP A 146 -18.06 19.79 -6.39
C ASP A 146 -17.10 20.96 -6.05
N ASN A 147 -15.80 20.68 -5.99
CA ASN A 147 -14.73 21.65 -5.70
C ASN A 147 -14.08 22.26 -6.96
N ALA A 148 -14.53 21.90 -8.16
CA ALA A 148 -13.92 22.36 -9.40
C ALA A 148 -14.29 23.81 -9.77
N HIS A 149 -13.39 24.48 -10.48
CA HIS A 149 -13.62 25.81 -11.06
C HIS A 149 -14.42 25.72 -12.36
N TRP A 150 -15.73 25.49 -12.24
CA TRP A 150 -16.63 25.43 -13.39
C TRP A 150 -16.72 26.79 -14.12
N PRO A 151 -16.80 26.81 -15.47
CA PRO A 151 -16.80 28.05 -16.26
C PRO A 151 -17.89 29.07 -15.90
N TRP A 152 -19.07 28.60 -15.47
CA TRP A 152 -20.20 29.46 -15.07
C TRP A 152 -20.17 29.86 -13.60
N LEU A 153 -19.27 29.27 -12.79
CA LEU A 153 -19.06 29.74 -11.44
C LEU A 153 -18.19 30.98 -11.50
N ILE A 154 -18.78 32.12 -11.12
CA ILE A 154 -18.02 33.37 -10.96
C ILE A 154 -16.92 33.10 -9.94
N SER A 155 -15.67 33.07 -10.41
CA SER A 155 -14.53 32.93 -9.53
C SER A 155 -14.61 34.07 -8.52
N LYS A 156 -14.65 33.71 -7.23
CA LYS A 156 -14.57 34.72 -6.18
C LYS A 156 -13.22 35.38 -6.38
N LYS A 157 -13.20 36.58 -6.97
CA LYS A 157 -11.99 37.41 -7.08
C LYS A 157 -11.35 37.33 -5.72
N ALA A 158 -10.12 36.82 -5.67
CA ALA A 158 -9.39 36.70 -4.43
C ALA A 158 -9.48 38.08 -3.79
N LYS A 159 -10.26 38.20 -2.71
CA LYS A 159 -10.32 39.46 -1.98
C LYS A 159 -8.89 39.62 -1.54
N SER A 160 -8.18 40.58 -2.13
CA SER A 160 -6.87 40.97 -1.62
C SER A 160 -7.12 41.20 -0.15
N VAL A 161 -6.53 40.36 0.71
CA VAL A 161 -6.60 40.58 2.15
C VAL A 161 -6.01 41.96 2.31
N LYS A 162 -6.88 42.93 2.57
CA LYS A 162 -6.48 44.31 2.81
C LYS A 162 -5.87 44.23 4.20
N TRP A 163 -4.57 43.97 4.27
CA TRP A 163 -3.82 43.89 5.52
C TRP A 163 -3.83 45.22 6.27
N TRP A 164 -4.13 46.29 5.55
CA TRP A 164 -4.26 47.67 5.98
C TRP A 164 -5.73 48.08 5.91
N THR A 165 -6.24 48.69 6.96
CA THR A 165 -7.61 49.21 6.96
C THR A 165 -7.72 50.49 6.12
N SER A 166 -6.67 51.31 6.10
CA SER A 166 -6.55 52.55 5.31
C SER A 166 -5.28 52.58 4.44
N ASP A 167 -5.26 53.43 3.41
CA ASP A 167 -4.03 53.65 2.63
C ASP A 167 -2.97 54.43 3.45
N GLU A 168 -3.41 55.13 4.50
CA GLU A 168 -2.55 55.80 5.49
C GLU A 168 -1.78 54.78 6.32
N GLU A 169 -2.41 53.72 6.85
CA GLU A 169 -1.70 52.64 7.58
C GLU A 169 -0.66 51.93 6.70
N ARG A 170 -0.93 51.82 5.40
CA ARG A 170 0.02 51.25 4.45
C ARG A 170 1.22 52.18 4.23
N LEU A 171 0.98 53.48 4.12
CA LEU A 171 2.04 54.47 3.98
C LEU A 171 2.83 54.63 5.28
N GLU A 172 2.15 54.58 6.43
CA GLU A 172 2.75 54.62 7.77
C GLU A 172 3.58 53.37 8.02
N THR A 173 3.13 52.16 7.68
CA THR A 173 3.98 50.96 7.78
C THR A 173 5.11 50.92 6.76
N LEU A 174 4.93 51.46 5.54
CA LEU A 174 6.01 51.59 4.57
C LEU A 174 7.01 52.68 4.97
N GLN A 175 6.55 53.77 5.61
CA GLN A 175 7.38 54.78 6.24
C GLN A 175 8.07 54.20 7.47
N ASP A 176 7.41 53.47 8.35
CA ASP A 176 8.03 52.79 9.48
C ASP A 176 9.08 51.78 9.02
N ILE A 177 8.88 51.08 7.89
CA ILE A 177 9.88 50.17 7.32
C ILE A 177 11.01 50.94 6.59
N GLY A 178 10.70 52.07 5.95
CA GLY A 178 11.65 52.93 5.23
C GLY A 178 12.49 53.84 6.14
N ASP A 179 11.89 54.34 7.21
CA ASP A 179 12.47 55.12 8.31
C ASP A 179 13.09 54.19 9.35
N SER A 180 12.68 52.90 9.40
CA SER A 180 13.50 51.80 9.94
C SER A 180 14.59 51.33 8.97
N SER A 181 15.03 52.18 8.03
CA SER A 181 16.38 52.09 7.48
C SER A 181 17.39 52.38 8.59
N ALA A 182 17.76 51.33 9.31
CA ALA A 182 19.12 50.77 9.38
C ALA A 182 20.35 51.69 9.60
N ALA A 183 20.21 52.98 9.93
CA ALA A 183 21.33 53.90 10.05
C ALA A 183 21.35 54.77 11.33
N ILE A 184 20.24 55.02 12.03
CA ILE A 184 20.26 56.00 13.15
C ILE A 184 19.60 55.52 14.46
N VAL A 185 18.63 54.60 14.43
CA VAL A 185 17.99 54.12 15.68
C VAL A 185 18.81 53.04 16.40
N GLY A 186 19.90 52.53 15.81
CA GLY A 186 20.72 51.46 16.38
C GLY A 186 21.79 51.87 17.40
N GLN A 187 21.98 53.16 17.69
CA GLN A 187 23.01 53.59 18.65
C GLN A 187 22.43 54.21 19.93
N GLN A 188 21.36 55.01 19.85
CA GLN A 188 20.84 55.70 21.05
C GLN A 188 19.97 54.81 21.94
N THR A 189 19.04 54.03 21.36
CA THR A 189 18.19 53.09 22.13
C THR A 189 18.98 51.87 22.60
N VAL A 190 20.06 51.53 21.89
CA VAL A 190 21.01 50.51 22.34
C VAL A 190 21.86 51.05 23.49
N GLN A 191 22.23 52.33 23.54
CA GLN A 191 22.94 52.91 24.69
C GLN A 191 22.05 53.04 25.93
N ASP A 192 20.81 53.50 25.79
CA ASP A 192 19.88 53.61 26.92
C ASP A 192 19.45 52.22 27.45
N ALA A 193 19.25 51.24 26.56
CA ALA A 193 18.97 49.85 26.96
C ALA A 193 20.23 49.15 27.53
N LEU A 194 21.44 49.54 27.11
CA LEU A 194 22.69 49.00 27.65
C LEU A 194 23.04 49.61 29.02
N GLU A 195 22.68 50.87 29.28
CA GLU A 195 22.80 51.47 30.62
C GLU A 195 21.76 50.89 31.60
N GLN A 196 20.52 50.65 31.15
CA GLN A 196 19.50 49.97 32.00
C GLN A 196 19.77 48.47 32.20
N ALA A 197 20.37 47.77 31.24
CA ALA A 197 20.76 46.37 31.40
C ALA A 197 22.05 46.19 32.22
N SER A 198 22.84 47.25 32.42
CA SER A 198 24.08 47.19 33.22
C SER A 198 23.86 47.13 34.74
N LEU A 199 22.62 47.22 35.20
CA LEU A 199 22.29 47.08 36.63
C LEU A 199 21.64 45.74 36.98
N ASP A 200 21.17 44.95 36.00
CA ASP A 200 20.54 43.64 36.24
C ASP A 200 20.86 42.65 35.09
N ASN A 201 21.95 41.87 35.22
CA ASN A 201 22.23 40.55 34.57
C ASN A 201 23.66 40.37 34.00
N ASP A 202 24.65 40.19 34.88
CA ASP A 202 26.00 39.80 34.47
C ASP A 202 26.07 38.40 33.79
N ASP A 203 25.12 37.50 34.10
CA ASP A 203 25.12 36.13 33.59
C ASP A 203 24.49 35.97 32.18
N GLU A 204 23.57 36.86 31.83
CA GLU A 204 22.89 36.82 30.53
C GLU A 204 23.74 37.53 29.46
N GLU A 205 24.43 38.60 29.84
CA GLU A 205 25.37 39.31 28.98
C GLU A 205 26.58 38.43 28.59
N LEU A 206 27.07 37.59 29.51
CA LEU A 206 28.16 36.65 29.22
C LEU A 206 27.76 35.59 28.17
N ARG A 207 26.51 35.12 28.21
CA ARG A 207 25.98 34.16 27.22
C ARG A 207 25.73 34.83 25.87
N ALA A 208 25.20 36.05 25.85
CA ALA A 208 24.98 36.82 24.64
C ALA A 208 26.31 37.17 23.93
N LYS A 209 27.34 37.60 24.68
CA LYS A 209 28.69 37.85 24.14
C LYS A 209 29.32 36.59 23.53
N LYS A 210 29.09 35.42 24.13
CA LYS A 210 29.59 34.13 23.62
C LYS A 210 28.86 33.69 22.34
N ALA A 211 27.56 33.95 22.26
CA ALA A 211 26.76 33.69 21.07
C ALA A 211 27.13 34.63 19.91
N PHE A 212 27.33 35.91 20.19
CA PHE A 212 27.72 36.91 19.19
C PHE A 212 29.11 36.64 18.61
N ARG A 213 30.09 36.24 19.44
CA ARG A 213 31.42 35.82 18.96
C ARG A 213 31.36 34.57 18.07
N ARG A 214 30.47 33.62 18.35
CA ARG A 214 30.24 32.44 17.48
C ARG A 214 29.60 32.83 16.15
N HIS A 215 28.70 33.80 16.15
CA HIS A 215 28.08 34.30 14.93
C HIS A 215 29.11 35.03 14.06
N LEU A 216 29.90 35.94 14.63
CA LEU A 216 30.98 36.64 13.91
C LEU A 216 32.05 35.68 13.35
N SER A 217 32.43 34.64 14.11
CA SER A 217 33.38 33.64 13.61
C SER A 217 32.80 32.79 12.48
N GLN A 218 31.49 32.50 12.51
CA GLN A 218 30.81 31.83 11.41
C GLN A 218 30.73 32.73 10.17
N THR A 219 30.37 34.00 10.31
CA THR A 219 30.28 34.94 9.19
C THR A 219 31.66 35.20 8.57
N ALA A 220 32.71 35.33 9.39
CA ALA A 220 34.08 35.44 8.90
C ALA A 220 34.56 34.17 8.19
N ALA A 221 34.20 32.98 8.69
CA ALA A 221 34.55 31.70 8.07
C ALA A 221 33.78 31.43 6.76
N VAL A 222 32.58 32.01 6.61
CA VAL A 222 31.81 31.97 5.36
C VAL A 222 32.39 32.98 4.37
N ALA A 223 32.71 34.19 4.79
CA ALA A 223 33.35 35.19 3.94
C ALA A 223 34.71 34.70 3.40
N ALA A 224 35.53 34.04 4.23
CA ALA A 224 36.78 33.43 3.80
C ALA A 224 36.56 32.32 2.75
N ARG A 225 35.55 31.46 2.93
CA ARG A 225 35.21 30.40 1.96
C ARG A 225 34.71 30.94 0.63
N VAL A 226 33.90 31.99 0.65
CA VAL A 226 33.38 32.63 -0.57
C VAL A 226 34.50 33.35 -1.33
N SER A 227 35.52 33.87 -0.64
CA SER A 227 36.71 34.45 -1.30
C SER A 227 37.69 33.41 -1.89
N GLU A 228 37.60 32.14 -1.49
CA GLU A 228 38.45 31.05 -2.00
C GLU A 228 37.86 30.36 -3.25
N GLU A 229 36.58 30.56 -3.57
CA GLU A 229 35.91 29.95 -4.74
C GLU A 229 36.44 30.37 -6.13
N PRO A 230 37.08 31.54 -6.38
CA PRO A 230 37.60 31.87 -7.71
C PRO A 230 38.89 31.13 -8.10
N GLN A 231 39.53 30.37 -7.19
CA GLN A 231 40.83 29.70 -7.45
C GLN A 231 40.76 28.17 -7.56
N LEU A 232 39.57 27.56 -7.54
CA LEU A 232 39.40 26.10 -7.50
C LEU A 232 39.11 25.45 -8.87
N SER A 233 39.75 25.91 -9.95
CA SER A 233 39.65 25.21 -11.24
C SER A 233 40.62 24.02 -11.38
N ASN A 234 41.60 23.86 -10.50
CA ASN A 234 42.50 22.71 -10.47
C ASN A 234 43.09 22.54 -9.06
N ILE A 235 42.70 21.53 -8.28
CA ILE A 235 43.55 20.81 -7.29
C ILE A 235 42.72 19.76 -6.53
N ALA A 236 43.33 18.58 -6.37
CA ALA A 236 42.89 17.43 -5.58
C ALA A 236 42.73 17.77 -4.09
N THR A 237 41.70 17.18 -3.46
CA THR A 237 41.37 17.41 -2.05
C THR A 237 42.30 16.63 -1.10
N ASP A 238 43.27 17.31 -0.50
CA ASP A 238 43.93 16.86 0.73
C ASP A 238 43.07 17.23 1.95
N ILE A 239 42.64 16.22 2.71
CA ILE A 239 41.84 16.41 3.93
C ILE A 239 42.80 16.76 5.08
N LYS A 240 42.81 18.03 5.53
CA LYS A 240 43.44 18.38 6.82
C LYS A 240 42.56 17.90 7.99
N PRO A 241 43.10 17.13 8.95
CA PRO A 241 42.36 16.78 10.16
C PRO A 241 42.10 18.01 11.02
N LEU A 242 40.84 18.21 11.43
CA LEU A 242 40.43 19.27 12.37
C LEU A 242 41.02 18.98 13.76
N GLN A 243 42.04 19.75 14.16
CA GLN A 243 42.47 19.85 15.56
C GLN A 243 41.36 20.53 16.37
N GLY A 244 40.51 19.76 17.05
CA GLY A 244 39.46 20.39 17.87
C GLY A 244 38.45 19.48 18.56
N LYS A 245 38.66 18.15 18.59
CA LYS A 245 37.90 17.26 19.47
C LYS A 245 38.82 16.24 20.11
N ILE A 246 39.55 16.69 21.13
CA ILE A 246 40.14 15.79 22.11
C ILE A 246 39.07 15.65 23.21
N PRO A 247 38.53 14.45 23.47
CA PRO A 247 37.68 14.23 24.64
C PRO A 247 38.47 14.61 25.89
N PHE A 248 37.93 15.50 26.72
CA PHE A 248 38.53 15.77 28.03
C PHE A 248 38.04 14.70 28.99
N GLU A 249 38.98 14.06 29.65
CA GLU A 249 38.75 13.05 30.67
C GLU A 249 38.94 13.72 32.05
N HIS A 250 38.04 13.47 33.00
CA HIS A 250 38.23 13.91 34.37
C HIS A 250 38.87 12.78 35.16
N GLU A 251 40.10 13.01 35.62
CA GLU A 251 40.76 12.19 36.64
C GLU A 251 40.22 12.59 38.02
N PHE A 252 39.74 11.61 38.78
CA PHE A 252 39.40 11.77 40.18
C PHE A 252 40.62 11.44 41.06
N GLU A 253 40.60 11.90 42.32
CA GLU A 253 41.72 11.75 43.28
C GLU A 253 42.08 10.28 43.58
N ASP A 254 41.20 9.33 43.24
CA ASP A 254 41.41 7.88 43.36
C ASP A 254 42.13 7.25 42.14
N GLY A 255 42.51 8.07 41.16
CA GLY A 255 43.17 7.64 39.92
C GLY A 255 42.23 7.05 38.88
N THR A 256 40.91 7.12 39.09
CA THR A 256 39.93 6.70 38.08
C THR A 256 39.62 7.83 37.11
N VAL A 257 39.39 7.46 35.85
CA VAL A 257 39.13 8.38 34.76
C VAL A 257 37.70 8.18 34.29
N ALA A 258 36.85 9.20 34.39
CA ALA A 258 35.48 9.11 33.88
C ALA A 258 35.19 10.14 32.80
N HIS A 259 34.41 9.71 31.82
CA HIS A 259 33.84 10.59 30.82
C HIS A 259 32.54 11.23 31.37
N PRO A 260 32.28 12.53 31.12
CA PRO A 260 31.09 13.23 31.62
C PRO A 260 29.74 12.66 31.14
N SER A 261 29.75 11.69 30.21
CA SER A 261 28.56 10.96 29.78
C SER A 261 28.14 9.81 30.73
N GLY A 262 28.79 9.66 31.89
CA GLY A 262 28.49 8.62 32.87
C GLY A 262 28.89 7.21 32.43
N PHE A 263 29.76 7.10 31.40
CA PHE A 263 30.29 5.83 30.93
C PHE A 263 31.65 5.59 31.61
N VAL A 264 31.68 4.62 32.53
CA VAL A 264 32.91 4.14 33.16
C VAL A 264 33.30 2.85 32.43
N PRO A 265 34.38 2.84 31.63
CA PRO A 265 34.86 1.61 31.02
C PRO A 265 35.34 0.65 32.13
N PRO A 266 34.94 -0.63 32.11
CA PRO A 266 35.32 -1.58 33.14
C PRO A 266 36.84 -1.78 33.10
N THR A 267 37.52 -1.38 34.18
CA THR A 267 38.96 -1.60 34.33
C THR A 267 39.24 -3.07 34.67
N PRO A 268 40.46 -3.57 34.39
CA PRO A 268 40.82 -4.98 34.63
C PRO A 268 40.68 -5.47 36.07
N ALA A 269 40.49 -4.57 37.05
CA ALA A 269 40.26 -4.90 38.45
C ALA A 269 38.84 -5.45 38.74
N ASP A 270 37.85 -5.15 37.90
CA ASP A 270 36.44 -5.56 38.12
C ASP A 270 36.14 -7.02 37.79
N LYS A 271 37.17 -7.85 37.51
CA LYS A 271 36.99 -9.22 37.01
C LYS A 271 37.39 -10.34 37.98
N GLN A 272 37.79 -10.06 39.21
CA GLN A 272 38.42 -11.10 40.04
C GLN A 272 37.64 -11.65 41.24
N TYR A 273 36.51 -11.08 41.67
CA TYR A 273 35.76 -11.67 42.80
C TYR A 273 34.25 -11.49 42.66
N ASP A 274 33.61 -12.36 41.87
CA ASP A 274 32.18 -12.63 42.06
C ASP A 274 31.86 -14.12 41.78
N PRO A 275 31.77 -14.97 42.82
CA PRO A 275 31.64 -16.43 42.67
C PRO A 275 30.25 -16.91 42.20
N GLU A 276 29.27 -16.03 42.02
CA GLU A 276 27.90 -16.40 41.60
C GLU A 276 27.61 -16.28 40.09
N TYR A 277 28.57 -15.83 39.28
CA TYR A 277 28.34 -15.58 37.84
C TYR A 277 28.39 -16.82 36.91
N HIS A 278 28.48 -18.05 37.45
CA HIS A 278 28.77 -19.26 36.67
C HIS A 278 27.57 -20.12 36.20
N LEU A 279 26.32 -19.69 36.36
CA LEU A 279 25.16 -20.55 36.06
C LEU A 279 24.28 -20.14 34.86
N SER A 280 24.67 -19.16 34.03
CA SER A 280 23.97 -18.87 32.77
C SER A 280 24.77 -19.29 31.53
N PRO A 281 24.18 -19.99 30.55
CA PRO A 281 24.92 -20.54 29.41
C PRO A 281 25.16 -19.45 28.36
N HIS A 282 26.27 -18.73 28.49
CA HIS A 282 26.73 -17.80 27.45
C HIS A 282 27.38 -18.55 26.27
N PRO A 283 27.24 -18.05 25.02
CA PRO A 283 27.64 -18.76 23.79
C PRO A 283 29.15 -18.95 23.60
N HIS A 284 29.96 -18.49 24.55
CA HIS A 284 31.41 -18.64 24.64
C HIS A 284 31.88 -19.48 25.85
N SER A 285 30.96 -20.10 26.60
CA SER A 285 31.38 -20.97 27.71
C SER A 285 32.13 -22.19 27.18
N ARG A 286 33.14 -22.63 27.93
CA ARG A 286 33.95 -23.81 27.60
C ARG A 286 33.06 -25.06 27.41
N VAL A 287 31.97 -25.15 28.17
CA VAL A 287 30.95 -26.21 28.03
C VAL A 287 30.21 -26.13 26.70
N ALA A 288 29.86 -24.94 26.21
CA ALA A 288 29.21 -24.75 24.92
C ALA A 288 30.15 -25.09 23.75
N THR A 289 31.44 -24.79 23.90
CA THR A 289 32.48 -25.16 22.92
C THR A 289 32.70 -26.66 22.88
N GLU A 290 32.75 -27.34 24.03
CA GLU A 290 32.86 -28.79 24.12
C GLU A 290 31.63 -29.51 23.53
N LEU A 291 30.43 -28.95 23.73
CA LEU A 291 29.19 -29.50 23.18
C LEU A 291 29.15 -29.38 21.65
N ARG A 292 29.62 -28.25 21.10
CA ARG A 292 29.77 -28.06 19.65
C ARG A 292 30.82 -29.00 19.06
N ARG A 293 31.93 -29.22 19.78
CA ARG A 293 32.97 -30.18 19.38
C ARG A 293 32.43 -31.61 19.30
N ARG A 294 31.68 -32.04 20.32
CA ARG A 294 31.03 -33.37 20.32
C ARG A 294 29.97 -33.53 19.24
N GLN A 295 29.23 -32.47 18.91
CA GLN A 295 28.27 -32.50 17.80
C GLN A 295 28.98 -32.65 16.44
N MET A 296 30.13 -31.99 16.24
CA MET A 296 30.91 -32.15 15.00
C MET A 296 31.59 -33.53 14.90
N GLU A 297 32.03 -34.11 16.03
CA GLU A 297 32.58 -35.47 16.07
C GLU A 297 31.52 -36.51 15.64
N THR A 298 30.26 -36.39 16.10
CA THR A 298 29.19 -37.34 15.72
C THR A 298 28.71 -37.24 14.27
N VAL A 299 28.94 -36.10 13.60
CA VAL A 299 28.58 -35.92 12.19
C VAL A 299 29.65 -36.51 11.26
N ASN A 300 30.89 -36.67 11.73
CA ASN A 300 32.00 -37.19 10.93
C ASN A 300 32.03 -38.73 10.84
N GLU A 301 31.33 -39.46 11.71
CA GLU A 301 31.39 -40.94 11.74
C GLU A 301 30.43 -41.63 10.74
N HIS A 302 29.52 -40.91 10.09
CA HIS A 302 28.51 -41.52 9.21
C HIS A 302 28.69 -41.30 7.70
N HIS A 303 29.78 -40.67 7.23
CA HIS A 303 29.97 -40.34 5.80
C HIS A 303 31.36 -40.74 5.26
N SER A 304 31.79 -41.98 5.48
CA SER A 304 33.13 -42.45 5.08
C SER A 304 33.27 -42.99 3.64
N ASP A 305 32.26 -42.93 2.76
CA ASP A 305 32.33 -43.55 1.42
C ASP A 305 32.21 -42.60 0.22
N SER A 306 32.44 -41.29 0.38
CA SER A 306 32.39 -40.33 -0.77
C SER A 306 33.44 -39.21 -0.73
N LEU A 307 34.66 -39.51 -0.27
CA LEU A 307 35.72 -38.51 -0.03
C LEU A 307 36.86 -38.47 -1.05
N VAL A 308 36.59 -38.75 -2.33
CA VAL A 308 37.56 -38.50 -3.41
C VAL A 308 37.44 -37.08 -4.04
N PRO A 309 36.25 -36.45 -4.17
CA PRO A 309 36.18 -35.11 -4.80
C PRO A 309 36.58 -33.92 -3.91
N ARG A 310 36.66 -34.11 -2.59
CA ARG A 310 36.84 -32.98 -1.64
C ARG A 310 38.30 -32.55 -1.52
N ILE A 311 39.25 -33.47 -1.65
CA ILE A 311 40.69 -33.15 -1.52
C ILE A 311 41.16 -32.34 -2.73
N GLU A 312 40.63 -32.63 -3.93
CA GLU A 312 40.93 -31.89 -5.15
C GLU A 312 40.38 -30.46 -5.11
N GLN A 313 39.17 -30.26 -4.56
CA GLN A 313 38.60 -28.93 -4.35
C GLN A 313 39.43 -28.08 -3.37
N TRP A 314 39.97 -28.68 -2.30
CA TRP A 314 40.82 -27.97 -1.35
C TRP A 314 42.19 -27.63 -1.93
N LYS A 315 42.76 -28.48 -2.79
CA LYS A 315 43.97 -28.14 -3.55
C LYS A 315 43.71 -26.99 -4.53
N ALA A 316 42.59 -27.02 -5.27
CA ALA A 316 42.22 -25.95 -6.19
C ALA A 316 41.96 -24.61 -5.48
N LEU A 317 41.38 -24.63 -4.28
CA LEU A 317 41.20 -23.42 -3.47
C LEU A 317 42.53 -22.88 -2.91
N LYS A 318 43.48 -23.75 -2.60
CA LYS A 318 44.80 -23.34 -2.12
C LYS A 318 45.65 -22.77 -3.26
N GLU A 319 45.61 -23.39 -4.43
CA GLU A 319 46.29 -22.93 -5.64
C GLU A 319 45.76 -21.55 -6.11
N ARG A 320 44.44 -21.34 -6.12
CA ARG A 320 43.87 -19.99 -6.38
C ARG A 320 44.28 -18.95 -5.34
N LYS A 321 44.45 -19.34 -4.07
CA LYS A 321 44.86 -18.39 -3.03
C LYS A 321 46.31 -17.93 -3.22
N ASP A 322 47.17 -18.79 -3.75
CA ASP A 322 48.56 -18.46 -4.07
C ASP A 322 48.65 -17.63 -5.38
N GLU A 323 47.77 -17.89 -6.37
CA GLU A 323 47.67 -17.08 -7.60
C GLU A 323 47.03 -15.69 -7.37
N GLU A 324 45.98 -15.62 -6.55
CA GLU A 324 45.27 -14.38 -6.22
C GLU A 324 45.96 -13.57 -5.09
N GLY A 325 47.03 -14.11 -4.49
CA GLY A 325 47.82 -13.44 -3.45
C GLY A 325 48.43 -12.11 -3.89
N GLY A 326 48.60 -11.90 -5.20
CA GLY A 326 49.02 -10.63 -5.79
C GLY A 326 47.94 -9.55 -5.77
N LEU A 327 46.65 -9.91 -5.73
CA LEU A 327 45.53 -8.98 -5.89
C LEU A 327 45.40 -8.01 -4.70
N MET A 328 45.76 -8.48 -3.50
CA MET A 328 45.83 -7.65 -2.29
C MET A 328 46.93 -6.60 -2.37
N SER A 329 48.04 -6.88 -3.06
CA SER A 329 49.09 -5.88 -3.26
C SER A 329 48.67 -4.79 -4.25
N THR A 330 47.91 -5.14 -5.30
CA THR A 330 47.29 -4.19 -6.25
C THR A 330 46.16 -3.36 -5.62
N LEU A 331 45.37 -3.93 -4.71
CA LEU A 331 44.38 -3.16 -3.94
C LEU A 331 45.04 -2.20 -2.95
N THR A 332 46.13 -2.62 -2.31
CA THR A 332 46.87 -1.76 -1.38
C THR A 332 47.57 -0.61 -2.10
N THR A 333 48.11 -0.85 -3.30
CA THR A 333 48.68 0.22 -4.15
C THR A 333 47.59 1.15 -4.70
N GLY A 334 46.42 0.64 -5.05
CA GLY A 334 45.26 1.44 -5.48
C GLY A 334 44.69 2.38 -4.39
N ILE A 335 44.75 1.96 -3.12
CA ILE A 335 44.34 2.78 -1.97
C ILE A 335 45.37 3.89 -1.71
N LEU A 336 46.66 3.61 -1.90
CA LEU A 336 47.73 4.61 -1.75
C LEU A 336 47.78 5.61 -2.93
N SER A 337 47.27 5.25 -4.11
CA SER A 337 47.21 6.13 -5.28
C SER A 337 45.96 7.04 -5.35
N GLY A 338 45.21 7.19 -4.25
CA GLY A 338 44.21 8.25 -4.09
C GLY A 338 42.90 8.10 -4.88
N GLY A 339 42.56 6.90 -5.38
CA GLY A 339 41.41 6.69 -6.28
C GLY A 339 40.07 6.33 -5.64
N VAL A 340 39.94 6.28 -4.31
CA VAL A 340 38.72 5.80 -3.64
C VAL A 340 38.24 6.80 -2.58
N SER A 341 37.25 7.63 -2.92
CA SER A 341 36.55 8.48 -1.94
C SER A 341 35.51 7.67 -1.17
N ALA A 342 35.75 7.43 0.12
CA ALA A 342 34.77 6.88 1.03
C ALA A 342 33.87 8.00 1.61
N ALA A 343 32.61 8.04 1.21
CA ALA A 343 31.60 8.88 1.85
C ALA A 343 31.00 8.13 3.04
N THR A 344 31.15 8.67 4.26
CA THR A 344 30.50 8.15 5.46
C THR A 344 29.15 8.86 5.67
N GLU A 345 28.06 8.16 5.38
CA GLU A 345 26.71 8.63 5.71
C GLU A 345 26.42 8.38 7.21
N PRO A 346 25.80 9.32 7.93
CA PRO A 346 25.44 9.12 9.33
C PRO A 346 24.46 7.95 9.48
N ARG A 347 24.78 6.99 10.36
CA ARG A 347 23.92 5.83 10.63
C ARG A 347 22.57 6.28 11.20
N ASP A 348 21.49 5.70 10.68
CA ASP A 348 20.17 5.73 11.32
C ASP A 348 20.31 5.30 12.78
N ALA A 349 19.83 6.15 13.68
CA ALA A 349 19.90 5.93 15.11
C ALA A 349 19.29 4.57 15.47
N LYS A 350 20.06 3.78 16.22
CA LYS A 350 19.68 2.46 16.74
C LYS A 350 18.41 2.62 17.58
N ILE A 351 17.29 2.07 17.13
CA ILE A 351 16.06 2.00 17.92
C ILE A 351 16.38 1.11 19.14
N PRO A 352 16.29 1.61 20.38
CA PRO A 352 16.54 0.80 21.56
C PRO A 352 15.47 -0.30 21.64
N THR A 353 15.92 -1.55 21.70
CA THR A 353 15.06 -2.71 21.93
C THR A 353 14.48 -2.67 23.33
N GLU A 354 13.16 -2.68 23.43
CA GLU A 354 12.42 -2.66 24.69
C GLU A 354 12.63 -3.97 25.46
N ILE A 355 12.85 -3.86 26.78
CA ILE A 355 13.12 -5.01 27.64
C ILE A 355 11.80 -5.40 28.33
N HIS A 356 11.45 -6.69 28.26
CA HIS A 356 10.32 -7.23 29.01
C HIS A 356 10.72 -7.33 30.49
N GLY A 357 10.00 -6.64 31.37
CA GLY A 357 10.30 -6.61 32.81
C GLY A 357 10.29 -8.01 33.44
N VAL A 358 11.33 -8.32 34.22
CA VAL A 358 11.47 -9.58 34.96
C VAL A 358 10.31 -9.73 35.96
N HIS A 359 9.65 -10.88 35.93
CA HIS A 359 8.49 -11.19 36.74
C HIS A 359 8.87 -11.45 38.20
N ASN A 360 8.75 -10.43 39.06
CA ASN A 360 8.71 -10.63 40.50
C ASN A 360 7.26 -10.55 40.99
N LYS A 361 6.73 -11.67 41.50
CA LYS A 361 5.41 -11.82 42.14
C LYS A 361 4.17 -11.65 41.22
N ALA A 362 4.20 -12.21 40.02
CA ALA A 362 3.01 -12.44 39.17
C ALA A 362 2.19 -11.19 38.74
N ILE A 363 2.77 -9.99 38.80
CA ILE A 363 2.14 -8.78 38.28
C ILE A 363 2.90 -8.33 37.02
N VAL A 364 2.20 -8.26 35.88
CA VAL A 364 2.77 -7.87 34.59
C VAL A 364 3.12 -6.38 34.63
N GLN A 365 4.41 -6.05 34.59
CA GLN A 365 4.84 -4.66 34.42
C GLN A 365 4.75 -4.23 32.94
N PRO A 366 4.35 -2.99 32.65
CA PRO A 366 4.34 -2.46 31.30
C PRO A 366 5.77 -2.36 30.74
N MET A 367 5.88 -2.35 29.41
CA MET A 367 7.14 -2.25 28.70
C MET A 367 7.91 -0.99 29.12
N GLN A 368 9.18 -1.13 29.51
CA GLN A 368 10.01 -0.01 29.97
C GLN A 368 11.25 0.12 29.09
N HIS A 369 11.66 1.37 28.85
CA HIS A 369 12.97 1.65 28.28
C HIS A 369 14.06 1.34 29.32
N PRO A 370 15.27 0.87 28.93
CA PRO A 370 16.38 0.63 29.85
C PRO A 370 16.81 1.85 30.69
N SER A 371 16.38 3.06 30.33
CA SER A 371 16.57 4.28 31.13
C SER A 371 15.52 4.46 32.25
N GLY A 372 14.64 3.49 32.48
CA GLY A 372 13.52 3.58 33.43
C GLY A 372 12.34 4.43 32.93
N PHE A 373 12.39 4.92 31.69
CA PHE A 373 11.32 5.72 31.10
C PHE A 373 10.15 4.82 30.66
N VAL A 374 8.96 5.12 31.16
CA VAL A 374 7.70 4.47 30.76
C VAL A 374 6.96 5.43 29.84
N PRO A 375 6.84 5.14 28.52
CA PRO A 375 6.11 6.02 27.62
C PRO A 375 4.64 6.09 28.06
N PRO A 376 3.99 7.27 27.98
CA PRO A 376 2.60 7.44 28.36
C PRO A 376 1.73 6.52 27.50
N THR A 377 1.01 5.60 28.16
CA THR A 377 0.09 4.71 27.45
C THR A 377 -1.20 5.46 27.09
N PRO A 378 -1.97 5.01 26.09
CA PRO A 378 -3.21 5.68 25.62
C PRO A 378 -4.28 5.90 26.70
N ARG A 379 -4.10 5.32 27.90
CA ARG A 379 -4.99 5.48 29.06
C ARG A 379 -4.62 6.66 29.97
N MET A 380 -3.52 7.36 29.74
CA MET A 380 -3.15 8.54 30.54
C MET A 380 -3.84 9.79 29.98
N SER A 381 -4.56 10.52 30.85
CA SER A 381 -5.22 11.78 30.53
C SER A 381 -4.19 12.89 30.26
N ARG A 382 -4.48 13.75 29.28
CA ARG A 382 -3.57 14.81 28.81
C ARG A 382 -3.51 15.93 29.86
N GLY A 383 -2.42 15.99 30.63
CA GLY A 383 -2.17 17.05 31.63
C GLY A 383 -1.25 16.66 32.79
N GLU A 384 -1.05 15.36 33.06
CA GLU A 384 -0.07 14.91 34.05
C GLU A 384 1.34 14.85 33.42
N PHE A 385 2.14 15.89 33.62
CA PHE A 385 3.56 15.93 33.19
C PHE A 385 4.54 15.53 34.30
N ASP A 386 4.08 14.96 35.40
CA ASP A 386 4.98 14.52 36.47
C ASP A 386 5.58 13.15 36.16
N ALA A 387 6.87 13.14 35.83
CA ALA A 387 7.70 11.94 35.76
C ALA A 387 7.78 11.32 37.18
N ARG A 388 6.88 10.40 37.49
CA ARG A 388 6.88 9.69 38.78
C ARG A 388 8.00 8.66 38.84
N THR A 389 9.07 8.97 39.56
CA THR A 389 10.14 8.03 39.95
C THR A 389 9.88 7.35 41.30
N SER A 390 8.69 7.45 41.90
CA SER A 390 8.38 6.83 43.19
C SER A 390 7.31 5.74 43.11
N VAL A 391 7.57 4.64 43.84
CA VAL A 391 6.74 3.44 43.97
C VAL A 391 5.35 3.80 44.54
N VAL A 392 4.30 3.59 43.75
CA VAL A 392 2.91 3.94 44.11
C VAL A 392 2.29 2.87 45.01
N LYS A 393 1.96 3.22 46.27
CA LYS A 393 0.87 2.58 47.03
C LYS A 393 -0.45 3.23 46.62
N ARG A 394 -1.43 2.46 46.15
CA ARG A 394 -2.73 2.99 45.71
C ARG A 394 -3.83 2.72 46.74
N GLN A 395 -4.51 3.79 47.17
CA GLN A 395 -5.86 3.75 47.72
C GLN A 395 -6.87 3.88 46.57
N ALA A 396 -8.00 3.18 46.70
CA ALA A 396 -9.05 3.08 45.70
C ALA A 396 -10.14 4.14 45.91
N THR A 397 -10.57 4.79 44.83
CA THR A 397 -11.89 5.42 44.74
C THR A 397 -12.48 5.26 43.35
N ILE A 398 -13.80 5.16 43.34
CA ILE A 398 -14.72 4.78 42.27
C ILE A 398 -15.46 6.05 41.84
N SER A 399 -15.44 6.39 40.55
CA SER A 399 -16.57 7.01 39.84
C SER A 399 -16.23 7.11 38.34
N GLY A 400 -17.21 6.80 37.50
CA GLY A 400 -17.10 6.83 36.05
C GLY A 400 -17.89 7.99 35.46
N GLU A 401 -17.29 8.63 34.46
CA GLU A 401 -17.91 9.30 33.31
C GLU A 401 -16.77 9.84 32.44
N THR A 402 -16.71 9.43 31.16
CA THR A 402 -15.69 9.87 30.20
C THR A 402 -16.30 10.91 29.24
N PRO A 403 -15.70 12.11 29.09
CA PRO A 403 -16.09 13.06 28.06
C PRO A 403 -15.49 12.70 26.69
N ASP A 404 -16.32 12.88 25.66
CA ASP A 404 -16.00 12.62 24.25
C ASP A 404 -14.91 13.56 23.72
N SER A 405 -13.94 13.01 23.00
CA SER A 405 -12.81 13.75 22.42
C SER A 405 -13.05 14.03 20.93
N PRO A 406 -12.74 15.24 20.42
CA PRO A 406 -12.94 15.56 19.00
C PRO A 406 -11.93 14.80 18.10
N GLU A 407 -12.47 14.19 17.04
CA GLU A 407 -11.72 13.43 16.04
C GLU A 407 -10.75 14.31 15.23
N ARG A 408 -9.57 13.77 14.92
CA ARG A 408 -8.56 14.36 14.03
C ARG A 408 -8.97 14.20 12.56
N PRO A 409 -8.72 15.18 11.67
CA PRO A 409 -8.86 14.97 10.23
C PRO A 409 -7.75 14.05 9.67
N PRO A 410 -8.06 13.18 8.69
CA PRO A 410 -7.12 12.23 8.14
C PRO A 410 -6.06 12.91 7.26
N THR A 411 -4.80 12.75 7.64
CA THR A 411 -3.66 13.13 6.80
C THR A 411 -3.39 11.99 5.81
N PHE A 412 -3.51 12.28 4.51
CA PHE A 412 -3.03 11.47 3.38
C PHE A 412 -3.52 10.00 3.36
N VAL A 413 -4.71 9.79 2.77
CA VAL A 413 -5.18 8.46 2.37
C VAL A 413 -4.28 7.94 1.23
N SER A 414 -3.32 7.09 1.58
CA SER A 414 -2.77 6.13 0.63
C SER A 414 -3.90 5.13 0.32
N SER A 415 -4.53 5.26 -0.84
CA SER A 415 -5.74 4.53 -1.28
C SER A 415 -5.54 3.03 -1.55
N ASP A 416 -4.53 2.39 -0.94
CA ASP A 416 -4.37 0.93 -0.93
C ASP A 416 -5.08 0.24 0.26
N THR A 417 -5.78 1.01 1.12
CA THR A 417 -6.64 0.49 2.19
C THR A 417 -8.13 0.63 1.85
N HIS A 418 -8.59 0.07 0.74
CA HIS A 418 -10.03 -0.20 0.51
C HIS A 418 -10.42 -1.59 1.04
N HIS A 419 -9.92 -1.96 2.21
CA HIS A 419 -10.37 -3.16 2.92
C HIS A 419 -10.57 -2.82 4.40
N VAL A 420 -11.41 -1.83 4.66
CA VAL A 420 -12.26 -1.89 5.84
C VAL A 420 -13.36 -2.85 5.43
N ASP A 421 -13.41 -4.03 6.04
CA ASP A 421 -14.65 -4.81 6.03
C ASP A 421 -15.73 -3.85 6.51
N GLU A 422 -16.64 -3.45 5.62
CA GLU A 422 -17.83 -2.64 5.89
C GLU A 422 -18.67 -3.36 6.95
N VAL A 423 -18.29 -3.19 8.21
CA VAL A 423 -19.26 -2.88 9.24
C VAL A 423 -19.49 -1.38 9.11
N GLU A 424 -20.09 -0.97 7.99
CA GLU A 424 -20.81 0.30 7.93
C GLU A 424 -21.86 0.19 9.04
N SER A 425 -21.59 0.80 10.19
CA SER A 425 -22.67 1.28 11.01
C SER A 425 -23.51 2.14 10.06
N ALA A 426 -24.75 1.70 9.82
CA ALA A 426 -25.70 2.32 8.89
C ALA A 426 -26.19 3.69 9.41
N ILE A 427 -25.26 4.53 9.85
CA ILE A 427 -25.49 5.95 10.06
C ILE A 427 -25.63 6.52 8.66
N ALA A 428 -26.88 6.70 8.23
CA ALA A 428 -27.18 7.35 6.97
C ALA A 428 -26.34 8.64 6.88
N PRO A 429 -25.65 8.90 5.75
CA PRO A 429 -24.90 10.13 5.59
C PRO A 429 -25.84 11.31 5.85
N PRO A 430 -25.37 12.37 6.52
CA PRO A 430 -26.19 13.55 6.77
C PRO A 430 -26.77 14.04 5.43
N PRO A 431 -28.04 14.51 5.40
CA PRO A 431 -28.67 14.95 4.17
C PRO A 431 -27.79 16.00 3.50
N GLU A 432 -27.42 15.74 2.25
CA GLU A 432 -26.61 16.67 1.47
C GLU A 432 -27.35 18.00 1.38
N SER A 433 -26.66 19.12 1.59
CA SER A 433 -27.32 20.43 1.50
C SER A 433 -27.88 20.63 0.08
N ASP A 434 -29.10 21.15 -0.04
CA ASP A 434 -29.76 21.43 -1.33
C ASP A 434 -28.88 22.19 -2.32
N LYS A 435 -27.94 23.01 -1.82
CA LYS A 435 -26.96 23.75 -2.62
C LYS A 435 -26.02 22.85 -3.41
N HIS A 436 -25.56 21.74 -2.82
CA HIS A 436 -24.70 20.78 -3.51
C HIS A 436 -25.51 20.10 -4.60
N GLN A 437 -26.71 19.59 -4.31
CA GLN A 437 -27.53 18.92 -5.32
C GLN A 437 -27.82 19.80 -6.54
N GLN A 438 -28.20 21.06 -6.34
CA GLN A 438 -28.41 22.03 -7.43
C GLN A 438 -27.14 22.30 -8.25
N LEU A 439 -25.96 22.34 -7.60
CA LEU A 439 -24.68 22.48 -8.30
C LEU A 439 -24.40 21.25 -9.16
N ARG A 440 -24.66 20.04 -8.62
CA ARG A 440 -24.47 18.77 -9.30
C ARG A 440 -25.34 18.62 -10.53
N ASP A 441 -26.61 18.97 -10.42
CA ASP A 441 -27.54 18.93 -11.55
C ASP A 441 -27.02 19.79 -12.71
N LYS A 442 -26.58 21.02 -12.41
CA LYS A 442 -26.02 21.95 -13.40
C LYS A 442 -24.76 21.41 -14.08
N TYR A 443 -23.79 20.91 -13.30
CA TYR A 443 -22.56 20.42 -13.94
C TYR A 443 -22.79 19.11 -14.68
N PHE A 444 -23.71 18.24 -14.25
CA PHE A 444 -24.00 17.01 -14.99
C PHE A 444 -24.73 17.26 -16.30
N GLU A 445 -25.52 18.34 -16.40
CA GLU A 445 -26.02 18.81 -17.68
C GLU A 445 -24.88 19.25 -18.59
N PHE A 446 -23.95 20.05 -18.07
CA PHE A 446 -22.81 20.53 -18.83
C PHE A 446 -21.85 19.39 -19.26
N ILE A 447 -21.66 18.37 -18.42
CA ILE A 447 -20.79 17.22 -18.70
C ILE A 447 -21.26 16.39 -19.91
N LYS A 448 -22.54 16.50 -20.29
CA LYS A 448 -23.06 15.86 -21.50
C LYS A 448 -22.37 16.38 -22.76
N ASP A 449 -22.01 17.67 -22.75
CA ASP A 449 -21.33 18.35 -23.86
C ASP A 449 -19.82 18.22 -23.75
N GLU A 450 -19.26 18.48 -22.56
CA GLU A 450 -17.81 18.41 -22.30
C GLU A 450 -17.49 17.53 -21.09
N PRO A 451 -16.81 16.39 -21.26
CA PRO A 451 -16.53 15.50 -20.14
C PRO A 451 -15.59 16.15 -19.13
N PHE A 452 -15.90 15.98 -17.84
CA PHE A 452 -15.07 16.49 -16.76
C PHE A 452 -13.78 15.69 -16.61
N TRP A 453 -13.86 14.37 -16.62
CA TRP A 453 -12.69 13.48 -16.59
C TRP A 453 -12.35 13.07 -18.01
N ARG A 454 -11.13 13.42 -18.44
CA ARG A 454 -10.62 13.08 -19.77
C ARG A 454 -9.43 12.12 -19.65
N PRO A 455 -9.33 11.11 -20.53
CA PRO A 455 -8.19 10.20 -20.52
C PRO A 455 -6.97 10.90 -21.11
N LEU A 456 -5.89 10.96 -20.33
CA LEU A 456 -4.60 11.50 -20.77
C LEU A 456 -3.76 10.43 -21.46
N ILE A 457 -3.59 9.28 -20.80
CA ILE A 457 -2.92 8.10 -21.33
C ILE A 457 -3.55 6.83 -20.77
N ALA A 458 -3.71 5.80 -21.60
CA ALA A 458 -4.15 4.47 -21.22
C ALA A 458 -3.17 3.41 -21.73
N LEU A 459 -2.85 2.44 -20.88
CA LEU A 459 -1.96 1.31 -21.16
C LEU A 459 -2.77 0.02 -21.06
N THR A 460 -2.98 -0.64 -22.19
CA THR A 460 -3.71 -1.91 -22.27
C THR A 460 -2.71 -3.06 -22.27
N VAL A 461 -2.87 -4.01 -21.36
CA VAL A 461 -1.96 -5.16 -21.18
C VAL A 461 -2.74 -6.46 -21.11
N SER A 462 -2.06 -7.57 -21.40
CA SER A 462 -2.66 -8.90 -21.50
C SER A 462 -3.24 -9.46 -20.20
N THR A 463 -2.77 -9.00 -19.02
CA THR A 463 -3.19 -9.58 -17.73
C THR A 463 -3.38 -8.54 -16.63
N ARG A 464 -4.27 -8.84 -15.68
CA ARG A 464 -4.58 -8.05 -14.49
C ARG A 464 -3.38 -7.85 -13.55
N PRO A 465 -2.52 -8.85 -13.25
CA PRO A 465 -1.32 -8.64 -12.43
C PRO A 465 -0.36 -7.60 -13.02
N ILE A 466 -0.16 -7.61 -14.34
CA ILE A 466 0.65 -6.62 -15.04
C ILE A 466 0.00 -5.23 -14.90
N ALA A 467 -1.30 -5.13 -15.17
CA ALA A 467 -2.04 -3.87 -15.07
C ALA A 467 -1.99 -3.27 -13.65
N LYS A 468 -2.25 -4.09 -12.62
CA LYS A 468 -2.15 -3.66 -11.22
C LYS A 468 -0.75 -3.22 -10.83
N THR A 469 0.28 -3.87 -11.37
CA THR A 469 1.68 -3.49 -11.12
C THR A 469 1.98 -2.12 -11.72
N LEU A 470 1.60 -1.90 -12.98
CA LEU A 470 1.76 -0.61 -13.66
C LEU A 470 1.00 0.51 -12.93
N ALA A 471 -0.27 0.29 -12.56
CA ALA A 471 -1.09 1.26 -11.84
C ALA A 471 -0.51 1.61 -10.46
N ARG A 472 0.01 0.62 -9.73
CA ARG A 472 0.65 0.84 -8.43
C ARG A 472 1.91 1.69 -8.59
N LEU A 473 2.78 1.34 -9.54
CA LEU A 473 4.07 2.00 -9.75
C LEU A 473 3.96 3.39 -10.39
N SER A 474 2.84 3.70 -11.05
CA SER A 474 2.59 5.00 -11.70
C SER A 474 2.00 6.06 -10.79
N ARG A 475 1.54 5.70 -9.59
CA ARG A 475 1.04 6.66 -8.57
C ARG A 475 2.12 7.57 -8.01
N GLY A 476 3.39 7.18 -8.14
CA GLY A 476 4.52 7.96 -7.69
C GLY A 476 5.76 7.75 -8.56
N LEU A 477 6.86 8.33 -8.10
CA LEU A 477 8.16 8.20 -8.73
C LEU A 477 8.73 6.79 -8.49
N SER A 478 9.86 6.45 -9.12
CA SER A 478 10.51 5.13 -9.01
C SER A 478 10.78 4.68 -7.57
N GLN A 479 10.99 5.62 -6.64
CA GLN A 479 11.21 5.35 -5.21
C GLN A 479 9.92 5.42 -4.37
N GLY A 480 8.73 5.49 -4.98
CA GLY A 480 7.46 5.67 -4.29
C GLY A 480 7.23 7.08 -3.73
N ARG A 481 8.12 8.04 -4.03
CA ARG A 481 7.96 9.45 -3.64
C ARG A 481 6.82 10.09 -4.43
N PRO A 482 6.04 11.00 -3.83
CA PRO A 482 4.98 11.69 -4.55
C PRO A 482 5.56 12.66 -5.59
N PHE A 483 4.87 12.89 -6.70
CA PHE A 483 5.39 13.71 -7.81
C PHE A 483 5.78 15.13 -7.39
N TYR A 484 5.02 15.76 -6.50
CA TYR A 484 5.31 17.13 -6.05
C TYR A 484 6.64 17.22 -5.28
N SER A 485 7.18 16.13 -4.73
CA SER A 485 8.42 16.19 -3.94
C SER A 485 9.65 16.55 -4.78
N ILE A 486 9.63 16.24 -6.09
CA ILE A 486 10.72 16.60 -7.02
C ILE A 486 10.66 18.07 -7.41
N VAL A 487 9.47 18.68 -7.42
CA VAL A 487 9.31 20.09 -7.78
C VAL A 487 9.90 20.96 -6.67
N THR A 488 10.77 21.91 -7.02
CA THR A 488 11.39 22.80 -6.03
C THR A 488 10.33 23.63 -5.30
N PRO A 489 10.53 24.02 -4.03
CA PRO A 489 9.55 24.81 -3.29
C PRO A 489 9.16 26.12 -3.98
N ASP A 490 10.08 26.78 -4.69
CA ASP A 490 9.79 28.02 -5.41
C ASP A 490 8.95 27.78 -6.66
N ASP A 491 9.21 26.69 -7.39
CA ASP A 491 8.36 26.27 -8.50
C ASP A 491 6.96 25.83 -8.05
N ARG A 492 6.81 25.28 -6.84
CA ARG A 492 5.48 24.96 -6.28
C ARG A 492 4.63 26.20 -6.04
N LYS A 493 5.25 27.37 -5.80
CA LYS A 493 4.54 28.65 -5.66
C LYS A 493 4.06 29.18 -7.01
N ALA A 494 4.72 28.82 -8.11
CA ALA A 494 4.36 29.23 -9.46
C ALA A 494 3.12 28.47 -9.96
N ARG A 495 1.93 29.01 -9.67
CA ARG A 495 0.65 28.33 -9.94
C ARG A 495 0.50 27.87 -11.38
N ALA A 496 0.84 28.74 -12.34
CA ALA A 496 0.66 28.47 -13.76
C ALA A 496 1.51 27.29 -14.28
N SER A 497 2.68 27.04 -13.70
CA SER A 497 3.59 26.00 -14.20
C SER A 497 3.50 24.67 -13.45
N LEU A 498 3.04 24.69 -12.19
CA LEU A 498 2.99 23.50 -11.34
C LEU A 498 2.12 22.39 -11.96
N ALA A 499 0.91 22.71 -12.42
CA ALA A 499 -0.01 21.74 -13.01
C ALA A 499 0.60 21.05 -14.23
N GLY A 500 1.12 21.83 -15.18
CA GLY A 500 1.76 21.30 -16.39
C GLY A 500 3.00 20.43 -16.09
N ARG A 501 3.79 20.80 -15.07
CA ARG A 501 4.94 20.00 -14.63
C ARG A 501 4.51 18.69 -13.99
N LEU A 502 3.50 18.70 -13.11
CA LEU A 502 2.97 17.49 -12.49
C LEU A 502 2.38 16.54 -13.53
N ARG A 503 1.63 17.07 -14.51
CA ARG A 503 1.13 16.32 -15.67
C ARG A 503 2.28 15.67 -16.43
N SER A 504 3.31 16.44 -16.78
CA SER A 504 4.48 15.95 -17.53
C SER A 504 5.25 14.87 -16.76
N LEU A 505 5.42 15.02 -15.45
CA LEU A 505 6.04 14.00 -14.59
C LEU A 505 5.24 12.69 -14.58
N ARG A 506 3.90 12.75 -14.52
CA ARG A 506 3.02 11.57 -14.55
C ARG A 506 3.04 10.87 -15.91
N VAL A 507 2.94 11.63 -17.01
CA VAL A 507 3.02 11.09 -18.37
C VAL A 507 4.39 10.44 -18.61
N THR A 508 5.47 11.12 -18.23
CA THR A 508 6.83 10.58 -18.32
C THR A 508 6.95 9.28 -17.52
N ARG A 509 6.41 9.25 -16.30
CA ARG A 509 6.43 8.04 -15.47
C ARG A 509 5.67 6.88 -16.09
N MET A 510 4.47 7.11 -16.62
CA MET A 510 3.68 6.09 -17.32
C MET A 510 4.42 5.56 -18.56
N ARG A 511 5.03 6.46 -19.35
CA ARG A 511 5.86 6.09 -20.50
C ARG A 511 7.07 5.24 -20.12
N THR A 512 7.84 5.67 -19.12
CA THR A 512 9.00 4.91 -18.62
C THR A 512 8.58 3.53 -18.12
N LEU A 513 7.49 3.42 -17.37
CA LEU A 513 6.99 2.13 -16.89
C LEU A 513 6.53 1.21 -18.02
N ALA A 514 5.85 1.75 -19.04
CA ALA A 514 5.46 0.99 -20.22
C ALA A 514 6.69 0.44 -20.96
N LEU A 515 7.75 1.25 -21.08
CA LEU A 515 9.02 0.86 -21.70
C LEU A 515 9.75 -0.22 -20.89
N GLU A 516 9.93 0.00 -19.59
CA GLU A 516 10.56 -0.98 -18.69
C GLU A 516 9.78 -2.31 -18.69
N MET A 517 8.45 -2.26 -18.71
CA MET A 517 7.61 -3.46 -18.82
C MET A 517 7.75 -4.13 -20.19
N ALA A 518 7.79 -3.39 -21.29
CA ALA A 518 7.99 -3.95 -22.63
C ALA A 518 9.37 -4.62 -22.77
N GLN A 519 10.43 -4.00 -22.23
CA GLN A 519 11.77 -4.59 -22.17
C GLN A 519 11.75 -5.88 -21.35
N LEU A 520 11.16 -5.84 -20.15
CA LEU A 520 11.05 -7.01 -19.27
C LEU A 520 10.29 -8.15 -19.98
N LEU A 521 9.17 -7.87 -20.64
CA LEU A 521 8.41 -8.86 -21.40
C LEU A 521 9.13 -9.35 -22.66
N ALA A 522 9.99 -8.54 -23.26
CA ALA A 522 10.87 -8.94 -24.36
C ALA A 522 12.01 -9.87 -23.91
N GLY A 523 12.24 -10.01 -22.60
CA GLY A 523 13.26 -10.90 -22.03
C GLY A 523 14.41 -10.17 -21.32
N ALA A 524 14.35 -8.83 -21.19
CA ALA A 524 15.33 -8.08 -20.42
C ALA A 524 15.49 -8.65 -19.01
N ARG A 525 16.72 -8.81 -18.55
CA ARG A 525 17.05 -9.40 -17.23
C ARG A 525 16.52 -10.83 -17.04
N GLY A 526 16.37 -11.58 -18.13
CA GLY A 526 15.76 -12.91 -18.12
C GLY A 526 14.23 -12.89 -18.11
N GLY A 527 13.61 -11.70 -18.17
CA GLY A 527 12.18 -11.44 -18.14
C GLY A 527 11.51 -11.66 -16.78
N PRO A 528 10.18 -11.48 -16.68
CA PRO A 528 9.48 -11.60 -15.40
C PRO A 528 9.37 -13.07 -14.99
N ILE A 529 9.87 -13.40 -13.79
CA ILE A 529 9.73 -14.74 -13.20
C ILE A 529 8.38 -14.83 -12.50
N GLY A 530 7.72 -15.98 -12.61
CA GLY A 530 6.43 -16.26 -12.01
C GLY A 530 5.23 -15.70 -12.77
N VAL A 531 5.43 -14.86 -13.80
CA VAL A 531 4.32 -14.30 -14.59
C VAL A 531 3.55 -15.40 -15.31
N ARG A 532 2.23 -15.26 -15.35
CA ARG A 532 1.31 -16.14 -16.07
C ARG A 532 0.54 -15.37 -17.13
N PHE A 533 0.13 -16.07 -18.16
CA PHE A 533 -0.74 -15.57 -19.23
C PHE A 533 -1.97 -16.45 -19.45
N ASP A 534 -2.10 -17.50 -18.65
CA ASP A 534 -3.19 -18.45 -18.66
C ASP A 534 -3.31 -19.05 -17.25
N VAL A 535 -4.51 -19.53 -16.91
CA VAL A 535 -4.83 -20.12 -15.60
C VAL A 535 -3.99 -21.36 -15.33
N HIS A 536 -3.82 -22.21 -16.35
CA HIS A 536 -3.12 -23.49 -16.22
C HIS A 536 -1.61 -23.34 -16.27
N SER A 537 -1.10 -22.14 -16.61
CA SER A 537 0.33 -21.89 -16.59
C SER A 537 0.81 -21.86 -15.15
N ARG A 538 1.86 -22.63 -14.83
CA ARG A 538 2.52 -22.54 -13.53
C ARG A 538 3.15 -21.17 -13.32
N GLY A 539 3.57 -20.52 -14.39
CA GLY A 539 4.28 -19.26 -14.38
C GLY A 539 5.67 -19.41 -14.98
N ARG A 540 6.16 -18.35 -15.60
CA ARG A 540 7.44 -18.35 -16.32
C ARG A 540 8.62 -18.57 -15.37
N GLY A 541 9.54 -19.44 -15.73
CA GLY A 541 10.74 -19.78 -14.95
C GLY A 541 10.51 -20.71 -13.76
N ILE A 542 9.26 -21.14 -13.50
CA ILE A 542 9.01 -22.25 -12.59
C ILE A 542 9.47 -23.54 -13.27
N ASP A 543 10.24 -24.36 -12.54
CA ASP A 543 10.88 -25.57 -13.07
C ASP A 543 11.79 -25.32 -14.31
N GLY A 544 12.25 -24.07 -14.51
CA GLY A 544 13.06 -23.65 -15.65
C GLY A 544 12.29 -23.41 -16.95
N GLU A 545 10.96 -23.53 -16.94
CA GLU A 545 10.13 -23.43 -18.16
C GLU A 545 10.08 -21.99 -18.72
N GLY A 546 10.34 -21.84 -20.02
CA GLY A 546 10.09 -20.59 -20.76
C GLY A 546 11.07 -19.45 -20.47
N LEU A 547 12.21 -19.72 -19.85
CA LEU A 547 13.32 -18.78 -19.74
C LEU A 547 14.22 -18.77 -20.99
N ASP A 548 14.23 -19.88 -21.72
CA ASP A 548 14.99 -20.10 -22.96
C ASP A 548 14.42 -19.31 -24.14
N LYS A 549 13.11 -19.03 -24.13
CA LYS A 549 12.41 -18.35 -25.22
C LYS A 549 11.84 -17.01 -24.74
N PRO A 550 11.83 -15.98 -25.62
CA PRO A 550 11.11 -14.74 -25.34
C PRO A 550 9.61 -15.02 -25.21
N ILE A 551 8.91 -14.19 -24.44
CA ILE A 551 7.46 -14.28 -24.34
C ILE A 551 6.86 -14.01 -25.73
N PRO A 552 5.90 -14.84 -26.20
CA PRO A 552 5.26 -14.64 -27.51
C PRO A 552 4.71 -13.23 -27.68
N TRP A 553 4.79 -12.67 -28.88
CA TRP A 553 4.42 -11.29 -29.16
C TRP A 553 3.01 -10.96 -28.67
N GLU A 554 2.07 -11.87 -28.89
CA GLU A 554 0.67 -11.76 -28.50
C GLU A 554 0.50 -11.54 -27.00
N LYS A 555 1.40 -12.08 -26.18
CA LYS A 555 1.36 -11.97 -24.71
C LYS A 555 2.12 -10.75 -24.19
N ARG A 556 3.10 -10.23 -24.94
CA ARG A 556 3.96 -9.10 -24.52
C ARG A 556 3.58 -7.74 -25.09
N VAL A 557 2.72 -7.68 -26.11
CA VAL A 557 2.31 -6.40 -26.71
C VAL A 557 1.59 -5.52 -25.68
N ILE A 558 1.79 -4.20 -25.77
CA ILE A 558 1.12 -3.22 -24.90
C ILE A 558 0.36 -2.23 -25.79
N GLY A 559 -0.94 -2.07 -25.56
CA GLY A 559 -1.73 -1.01 -26.16
C GLY A 559 -1.41 0.33 -25.48
N VAL A 560 -1.18 1.37 -26.27
CA VAL A 560 -0.91 2.72 -25.78
C VAL A 560 -1.91 3.68 -26.41
N GLY A 561 -2.93 4.03 -25.65
CA GLY A 561 -3.92 5.01 -26.06
C GLY A 561 -3.60 6.40 -25.48
N ILE A 562 -3.61 7.43 -26.32
CA ILE A 562 -3.23 8.81 -25.95
C ILE A 562 -4.42 9.75 -26.20
N GLY A 563 -4.78 10.59 -25.23
CA GLY A 563 -5.83 11.59 -25.43
C GLY A 563 -5.44 12.62 -26.48
N GLN A 564 -6.24 12.79 -27.55
CA GLN A 564 -5.96 13.72 -28.64
C GLN A 564 -5.92 15.18 -28.18
N TRP A 565 -6.70 15.53 -27.16
CA TRP A 565 -6.72 16.86 -26.53
C TRP A 565 -5.40 17.24 -25.86
N TYR A 566 -4.51 16.28 -25.60
CA TYR A 566 -3.23 16.56 -24.99
C TYR A 566 -2.31 17.24 -26.01
N SER A 567 -1.83 18.45 -25.69
CA SER A 567 -1.05 19.28 -26.62
C SER A 567 0.21 18.61 -27.16
N LEU A 568 0.78 17.63 -26.44
CA LEU A 568 1.96 16.88 -26.85
C LEU A 568 1.62 15.43 -27.27
N ALA A 569 0.38 15.16 -27.70
CA ALA A 569 -0.06 13.82 -28.08
C ALA A 569 0.77 13.25 -29.25
N ASP A 570 1.10 14.07 -30.25
CA ASP A 570 1.89 13.65 -31.41
C ASP A 570 3.35 13.37 -31.05
N GLU A 571 3.96 14.25 -30.24
CA GLU A 571 5.32 14.04 -29.72
C GLU A 571 5.38 12.78 -28.84
N LEU A 572 4.37 12.56 -28.00
CA LEU A 572 4.29 11.37 -27.16
C LEU A 572 4.16 10.11 -28.02
N THR A 573 3.30 10.15 -29.04
CA THR A 573 3.12 9.07 -30.03
C THR A 573 4.45 8.72 -30.72
N GLN A 574 5.15 9.73 -31.24
CA GLN A 574 6.46 9.55 -31.86
C GLN A 574 7.48 9.01 -30.87
N SER A 575 7.47 9.48 -29.62
CA SER A 575 8.40 9.02 -28.60
C SER A 575 8.23 7.52 -28.29
N PHE A 576 7.00 7.00 -28.25
CA PHE A 576 6.78 5.56 -28.08
C PHE A 576 7.28 4.74 -29.26
N LYS A 577 7.13 5.23 -30.50
CA LYS A 577 7.66 4.56 -31.71
C LYS A 577 9.18 4.48 -31.67
N VAL A 578 9.84 5.62 -31.43
CA VAL A 578 11.32 5.70 -31.37
C VAL A 578 11.89 4.84 -30.24
N LEU A 579 11.27 4.86 -29.06
CA LEU A 579 11.73 4.06 -27.91
C LEU A 579 11.47 2.55 -28.12
N ALA A 580 10.38 2.17 -28.78
CA ALA A 580 10.12 0.78 -29.14
C ALA A 580 11.20 0.21 -30.07
N GLU A 581 11.54 0.95 -31.12
CA GLU A 581 12.55 0.54 -32.09
C GLU A 581 13.92 0.40 -31.41
N LYS A 582 14.38 1.48 -30.78
CA LYS A 582 15.74 1.56 -30.21
C LYS A 582 15.96 0.70 -28.98
N GLU A 583 15.03 0.72 -28.02
CA GLU A 583 15.29 0.12 -26.70
C GLU A 583 14.68 -1.27 -26.52
N VAL A 584 13.76 -1.69 -27.39
CA VAL A 584 13.10 -3.00 -27.28
C VAL A 584 13.43 -3.90 -28.45
N ILE A 585 13.24 -3.44 -29.68
CA ILE A 585 13.44 -4.26 -30.88
C ILE A 585 14.93 -4.49 -31.11
N GLU A 586 15.73 -3.42 -31.24
CA GLU A 586 17.18 -3.51 -31.48
C GLU A 586 17.90 -4.27 -30.36
N ALA A 587 17.49 -4.07 -29.11
CA ALA A 587 18.17 -4.64 -27.94
C ALA A 587 17.85 -6.12 -27.68
N TYR A 588 16.62 -6.59 -27.99
CA TYR A 588 16.14 -7.89 -27.53
C TYR A 588 15.56 -8.80 -28.63
N GLN A 589 15.42 -8.33 -29.87
CA GLN A 589 14.80 -9.09 -30.97
C GLN A 589 15.76 -9.32 -32.15
N SER A 590 17.05 -9.50 -31.89
CA SER A 590 18.12 -9.68 -32.89
C SER A 590 18.08 -10.99 -33.70
N GLY A 591 16.96 -11.72 -33.69
CA GLY A 591 16.74 -12.85 -34.60
C GLY A 591 16.29 -12.35 -35.98
N ASN A 592 16.77 -12.97 -37.06
CA ASN A 592 16.43 -12.68 -38.47
C ASN A 592 14.93 -12.88 -38.83
N ASP A 593 14.03 -12.84 -37.86
CA ASP A 593 12.61 -13.02 -38.08
C ASP A 593 12.04 -11.73 -38.70
N THR A 594 11.85 -11.76 -40.02
CA THR A 594 11.46 -10.61 -40.87
C THR A 594 10.10 -10.01 -40.52
N THR A 595 9.36 -10.60 -39.58
CA THR A 595 8.04 -10.13 -39.12
C THR A 595 8.11 -9.59 -37.69
N THR A 596 9.06 -8.69 -37.41
CA THR A 596 9.24 -8.10 -36.09
C THR A 596 8.09 -7.11 -35.81
N LYS A 597 7.02 -7.61 -35.18
CA LYS A 597 5.88 -6.79 -34.79
C LYS A 597 6.28 -5.82 -33.66
N PRO A 598 5.80 -4.57 -33.67
CA PRO A 598 6.17 -3.58 -32.66
C PRO A 598 5.66 -3.99 -31.26
N PRO A 599 6.38 -3.65 -30.17
CA PRO A 599 5.94 -3.92 -28.81
C PRO A 599 4.75 -3.05 -28.37
N PHE A 600 4.52 -1.91 -29.02
CA PHE A 600 3.42 -1.00 -28.73
C PHE A 600 2.41 -0.92 -29.88
N LEU A 601 1.12 -1.03 -29.55
CA LEU A 601 0.01 -0.70 -30.44
C LEU A 601 -0.52 0.67 -30.04
N ILE A 602 -0.16 1.72 -30.79
CA ILE A 602 -0.43 3.11 -30.43
C ILE A 602 -1.69 3.60 -31.15
N TYR A 603 -2.59 4.24 -30.39
CA TYR A 603 -3.84 4.81 -30.90
C TYR A 603 -4.22 6.07 -30.10
N GLN A 604 -5.18 6.85 -30.59
CA GLN A 604 -5.63 8.08 -29.94
C GLN A 604 -7.07 7.95 -29.44
N PHE A 605 -7.43 8.76 -28.44
CA PHE A 605 -8.80 8.87 -27.92
C PHE A 605 -9.34 10.29 -28.02
N ASP A 606 -10.66 10.42 -28.12
CA ASP A 606 -11.36 11.67 -27.87
C ASP A 606 -11.46 11.98 -26.37
N ASP A 607 -12.07 13.12 -26.04
CA ASP A 607 -12.27 13.57 -24.65
C ASP A 607 -13.17 12.60 -23.84
N HIS A 608 -14.02 11.83 -24.52
CA HIS A 608 -14.89 10.81 -23.93
C HIS A 608 -14.24 9.42 -23.87
N GLY A 609 -12.97 9.30 -24.28
CA GLY A 609 -12.21 8.05 -24.32
C GLY A 609 -12.64 7.06 -25.40
N LYS A 610 -13.39 7.50 -26.41
CA LYS A 610 -13.62 6.70 -27.61
C LYS A 610 -12.38 6.77 -28.49
N PRO A 611 -11.93 5.63 -29.03
CA PRO A 611 -10.75 5.63 -29.88
C PRO A 611 -11.05 6.37 -31.20
N ILE A 612 -10.09 7.17 -31.66
CA ILE A 612 -10.17 7.94 -32.90
C ILE A 612 -9.36 7.23 -33.98
N GLY A 613 -9.95 7.04 -35.16
CA GLY A 613 -9.30 6.38 -36.30
C GLY A 613 -9.39 4.86 -36.23
N GLU A 614 -8.45 4.20 -36.92
CA GLU A 614 -8.37 2.74 -36.93
C GLU A 614 -7.81 2.24 -35.60
N VAL A 615 -8.65 1.55 -34.82
CA VAL A 615 -8.23 0.90 -33.59
C VAL A 615 -7.39 -0.31 -33.97
N PRO A 616 -6.14 -0.43 -33.48
CA PRO A 616 -5.34 -1.61 -33.76
C PRO A 616 -6.04 -2.85 -33.19
N GLU A 617 -6.11 -3.91 -33.99
CA GLU A 617 -6.65 -5.18 -33.53
C GLU A 617 -5.70 -5.77 -32.48
N PHE A 618 -6.22 -5.91 -31.26
CA PHE A 618 -5.46 -6.55 -30.19
C PHE A 618 -5.42 -8.06 -30.42
N PRO A 619 -4.27 -8.72 -30.19
CA PRO A 619 -4.15 -10.17 -30.38
C PRO A 619 -4.88 -10.97 -29.29
N TRP A 620 -5.48 -10.30 -28.31
CA TRP A 620 -6.23 -10.93 -27.25
C TRP A 620 -7.66 -11.11 -27.72
N PRO A 621 -8.16 -12.35 -27.79
CA PRO A 621 -9.58 -12.54 -28.03
C PRO A 621 -10.37 -11.80 -26.96
N ALA A 622 -11.52 -11.26 -27.33
CA ALA A 622 -12.52 -10.83 -26.37
C ALA A 622 -12.97 -12.07 -25.59
N LEU A 623 -12.24 -12.39 -24.53
CA LEU A 623 -12.54 -13.52 -23.68
C LEU A 623 -13.76 -13.14 -22.86
N ASP A 624 -14.95 -13.47 -23.36
CA ASP A 624 -16.11 -13.61 -22.49
C ASP A 624 -15.91 -14.87 -21.64
N MET A 625 -15.03 -14.78 -20.63
CA MET A 625 -14.79 -15.88 -19.68
C MET A 625 -15.93 -16.00 -18.66
N MET A 626 -17.12 -15.48 -18.97
CA MET A 626 -18.32 -15.70 -18.17
C MET A 626 -18.80 -17.14 -18.33
N ASN A 627 -18.01 -18.10 -17.84
CA ASN A 627 -18.33 -19.51 -17.76
C ASN A 627 -19.61 -19.68 -16.91
N ASP A 628 -20.37 -20.74 -17.19
CA ASP A 628 -21.58 -21.09 -16.47
C ASP A 628 -21.32 -21.25 -14.97
N GLU A 629 -20.15 -21.73 -14.55
CA GLU A 629 -19.75 -21.75 -13.13
C GLU A 629 -19.74 -20.37 -12.47
N VAL A 630 -19.26 -19.36 -13.19
CA VAL A 630 -19.20 -17.98 -12.67
C VAL A 630 -20.60 -17.40 -12.63
N ARG A 631 -21.40 -17.63 -13.68
CA ARG A 631 -22.81 -17.22 -13.71
C ARG A 631 -23.60 -17.86 -12.56
N MET A 632 -23.40 -19.14 -12.31
CA MET A 632 -23.98 -19.86 -11.16
C MET A 632 -23.50 -19.26 -9.84
N GLY A 633 -22.19 -18.99 -9.70
CA GLY A 633 -21.61 -18.37 -8.51
C GLY A 633 -22.18 -16.99 -8.22
N ILE A 634 -22.36 -16.14 -9.25
CA ILE A 634 -22.98 -14.81 -9.13
C ILE A 634 -24.45 -14.94 -8.68
N ARG A 635 -25.20 -15.86 -9.29
CA ARG A 635 -26.60 -16.13 -8.90
C ARG A 635 -26.69 -16.60 -7.45
N ALA A 636 -25.89 -17.61 -7.08
CA ALA A 636 -25.84 -18.16 -5.73
C ALA A 636 -25.44 -17.08 -4.71
N LEU A 637 -24.40 -16.29 -5.00
CA LEU A 637 -23.98 -15.19 -4.14
C LEU A 637 -25.08 -14.13 -3.98
N GLY A 638 -25.78 -13.78 -5.06
CA GLY A 638 -26.92 -12.85 -5.03
C GLY A 638 -28.06 -13.35 -4.14
N ILE A 639 -28.44 -14.62 -4.27
CA ILE A 639 -29.45 -15.29 -3.44
C ILE A 639 -29.01 -15.31 -1.97
N VAL A 640 -27.78 -15.76 -1.70
CA VAL A 640 -27.22 -15.82 -0.33
C VAL A 640 -27.14 -14.45 0.31
N THR A 641 -26.66 -13.41 -0.40
CA THR A 641 -26.60 -12.05 0.14
C THR A 641 -27.99 -11.50 0.46
N LYS A 642 -29.01 -11.79 -0.37
CA LYS A 642 -30.41 -11.43 -0.06
C LYS A 642 -30.89 -12.12 1.21
N MET A 643 -30.68 -13.44 1.35
CA MET A 643 -31.08 -14.17 2.56
C MET A 643 -30.33 -13.70 3.82
N GLU A 644 -29.02 -13.47 3.72
CA GLU A 644 -28.20 -12.95 4.83
C GLU A 644 -28.71 -11.57 5.28
N ARG A 645 -29.04 -10.67 4.34
CA ARG A 645 -29.62 -9.36 4.67
C ARG A 645 -30.97 -9.49 5.40
N LEU A 646 -31.82 -10.41 4.96
CA LEU A 646 -33.10 -10.67 5.64
C LEU A 646 -32.91 -11.25 7.05
N LEU A 647 -31.89 -12.07 7.26
CA LEU A 647 -31.56 -12.63 8.57
C LEU A 647 -30.95 -11.60 9.53
N SER A 648 -30.16 -10.65 9.02
CA SER A 648 -29.57 -9.57 9.80
C SER A 648 -30.56 -8.46 10.14
N ARG A 649 -31.66 -8.33 9.38
CA ARG A 649 -32.70 -7.33 9.64
C ARG A 649 -33.55 -7.75 10.84
N ASP A 650 -33.73 -6.83 11.78
CA ASP A 650 -34.75 -6.98 12.80
C ASP A 650 -36.14 -6.90 12.16
N PRO A 651 -37.05 -7.83 12.47
CA PRO A 651 -38.38 -7.81 11.90
C PRO A 651 -39.10 -6.51 12.31
N PRO A 652 -39.94 -5.93 11.44
CA PRO A 652 -40.79 -4.81 11.83
C PRO A 652 -41.61 -5.14 13.08
N ALA A 653 -41.93 -4.13 13.90
CA ALA A 653 -42.70 -4.32 15.13
C ALA A 653 -44.01 -5.08 14.86
N GLY A 654 -44.23 -6.19 15.59
CA GLY A 654 -45.42 -7.04 15.44
C GLY A 654 -45.39 -8.03 14.27
N LYS A 655 -44.34 -8.03 13.45
CA LYS A 655 -44.14 -9.02 12.38
C LYS A 655 -43.07 -10.06 12.78
N VAL A 656 -43.17 -11.25 12.22
CA VAL A 656 -42.18 -12.32 12.33
C VAL A 656 -41.76 -12.79 10.94
N LEU A 657 -40.50 -13.22 10.81
CA LEU A 657 -40.01 -13.83 9.58
C LEU A 657 -40.76 -15.14 9.33
N SER A 658 -41.34 -15.27 8.14
CA SER A 658 -42.06 -16.45 7.68
C SER A 658 -41.45 -16.97 6.38
N VAL A 659 -41.33 -18.29 6.27
CA VAL A 659 -40.84 -18.98 5.08
C VAL A 659 -41.84 -20.04 4.69
N THR A 660 -42.37 -19.93 3.47
CA THR A 660 -43.34 -20.87 2.90
C THR A 660 -42.68 -21.66 1.77
N VAL A 661 -42.90 -22.98 1.72
CA VAL A 661 -42.47 -23.81 0.59
C VAL A 661 -43.51 -23.77 -0.52
N ASP A 662 -43.10 -23.48 -1.76
CA ASP A 662 -44.00 -23.46 -2.91
C ASP A 662 -44.22 -24.89 -3.43
N GLN A 663 -45.34 -25.50 -3.01
CA GLN A 663 -45.71 -26.84 -3.46
C GLN A 663 -46.49 -26.75 -4.76
N LYS A 664 -45.87 -27.16 -5.87
CA LYS A 664 -46.51 -27.25 -7.19
C LYS A 664 -47.73 -28.19 -7.24
N LYS A 665 -47.97 -29.02 -6.22
CA LYS A 665 -49.16 -29.89 -6.12
C LYS A 665 -49.77 -29.80 -4.72
N PRO A 666 -50.98 -29.24 -4.56
CA PRO A 666 -51.65 -29.09 -3.27
C PRO A 666 -52.21 -30.41 -2.68
N SER A 667 -51.99 -31.55 -3.34
CA SER A 667 -52.58 -32.84 -2.94
C SER A 667 -51.74 -33.66 -1.95
N SER A 668 -50.57 -33.17 -1.55
CA SER A 668 -49.71 -33.89 -0.61
C SER A 668 -50.21 -33.72 0.83
N PRO A 669 -50.23 -34.77 1.66
CA PRO A 669 -50.59 -34.65 3.07
C PRO A 669 -49.68 -33.63 3.78
N SER A 670 -50.21 -32.96 4.81
CA SER A 670 -49.49 -31.95 5.59
C SER A 670 -48.11 -32.46 5.99
N LEU A 671 -47.05 -31.80 5.49
CA LEU A 671 -45.68 -32.11 5.86
C LEU A 671 -45.51 -31.93 7.37
N LYS A 672 -44.84 -32.88 8.02
CA LYS A 672 -44.48 -32.70 9.43
C LYS A 672 -43.44 -31.59 9.53
N HIS A 673 -43.44 -30.87 10.65
CA HIS A 673 -42.49 -29.80 10.93
C HIS A 673 -41.00 -30.13 10.64
N PRO A 674 -40.45 -31.32 10.99
CA PRO A 674 -39.07 -31.68 10.63
C PRO A 674 -38.85 -31.75 9.12
N ASP A 675 -39.79 -32.35 8.38
CA ASP A 675 -39.74 -32.48 6.92
C ASP A 675 -39.78 -31.10 6.25
N LEU A 676 -40.51 -30.15 6.85
CA LEU A 676 -40.56 -28.77 6.38
C LEU A 676 -39.24 -28.02 6.59
N ILE A 677 -38.54 -28.24 7.72
CA ILE A 677 -37.19 -27.68 7.94
C ILE A 677 -36.22 -28.23 6.90
N GLU A 678 -36.27 -29.53 6.62
CA GLU A 678 -35.40 -30.18 5.63
C GLU A 678 -35.70 -29.67 4.21
N ALA A 679 -36.98 -29.57 3.82
CA ALA A 679 -37.40 -29.01 2.55
C ALA A 679 -36.95 -27.55 2.37
N ILE A 680 -37.06 -26.71 3.42
CA ILE A 680 -36.57 -25.32 3.36
C ILE A 680 -35.04 -25.28 3.33
N SER A 681 -34.36 -26.24 3.95
CA SER A 681 -32.89 -26.32 3.93
C SER A 681 -32.35 -26.72 2.56
N ASP A 682 -33.10 -27.47 1.76
CA ASP A 682 -32.74 -27.86 0.41
C ASP A 682 -32.90 -26.69 -0.57
N HIS A 683 -31.79 -26.17 -1.09
CA HIS A 683 -31.77 -25.02 -2.01
C HIS A 683 -32.41 -25.27 -3.37
N HIS A 684 -32.72 -26.51 -3.74
CA HIS A 684 -33.48 -26.82 -4.95
C HIS A 684 -34.99 -26.63 -4.79
N THR A 685 -35.48 -26.61 -3.54
CA THR A 685 -36.90 -26.44 -3.23
C THR A 685 -37.26 -24.95 -3.25
N PRO A 686 -38.21 -24.49 -4.09
CA PRO A 686 -38.59 -23.09 -4.14
C PRO A 686 -39.26 -22.64 -2.84
N ILE A 687 -38.82 -21.49 -2.32
CA ILE A 687 -39.36 -20.89 -1.10
C ILE A 687 -39.82 -19.46 -1.36
N THR A 688 -40.80 -19.03 -0.56
CA THR A 688 -41.21 -17.62 -0.44
C THR A 688 -40.86 -17.14 0.96
N ILE A 689 -40.12 -16.03 1.05
CA ILE A 689 -39.73 -15.40 2.32
C ILE A 689 -40.52 -14.09 2.46
N CYS A 690 -41.21 -13.91 3.58
CA CYS A 690 -41.96 -12.69 3.89
C CYS A 690 -41.96 -12.40 5.40
N PHE A 691 -42.33 -11.17 5.78
CA PHE A 691 -42.64 -10.82 7.16
C PHE A 691 -44.15 -10.84 7.35
N VAL A 692 -44.64 -11.63 8.29
CA VAL A 692 -46.08 -11.84 8.56
C VAL A 692 -46.40 -11.41 9.98
N ASP A 693 -47.59 -10.86 10.22
CA ASP A 693 -48.03 -10.48 11.56
C ASP A 693 -48.02 -11.68 12.51
N ASP A 694 -47.42 -11.51 13.69
CA ASP A 694 -47.24 -12.57 14.68
C ASP A 694 -48.58 -13.17 15.16
N LEU A 695 -49.62 -12.33 15.18
CA LEU A 695 -50.98 -12.70 15.59
C LEU A 695 -51.78 -13.44 14.52
N LYS A 696 -51.34 -13.42 13.26
CA LYS A 696 -52.10 -14.05 12.16
C LYS A 696 -51.99 -15.56 12.28
N PRO A 697 -53.07 -16.36 12.32
CA PRO A 697 -52.94 -17.82 12.34
C PRO A 697 -52.16 -18.32 11.10
N LEU A 698 -51.50 -19.48 11.21
CA LEU A 698 -50.83 -20.11 10.06
C LEU A 698 -51.85 -20.32 8.94
N SER A 699 -51.72 -19.59 7.84
CA SER A 699 -52.69 -19.66 6.74
C SER A 699 -52.38 -20.78 5.75
N LYS A 700 -51.15 -21.33 5.79
CA LYS A 700 -50.67 -22.37 4.90
C LYS A 700 -50.04 -23.52 5.69
N ALA A 701 -50.33 -24.76 5.29
CA ALA A 701 -49.81 -25.97 5.93
C ALA A 701 -48.29 -26.17 5.77
N ALA A 702 -47.61 -25.34 4.99
CA ALA A 702 -46.18 -25.45 4.66
C ALA A 702 -45.41 -24.15 5.00
N GLU A 703 -45.71 -23.56 6.16
CA GLU A 703 -45.14 -22.29 6.63
C GLU A 703 -44.33 -22.50 7.93
N LEU A 704 -43.07 -22.05 7.96
CA LEU A 704 -42.27 -21.92 9.20
C LEU A 704 -42.18 -20.45 9.60
N ARG A 705 -42.20 -20.19 10.91
CA ARG A 705 -42.12 -18.82 11.46
C ARG A 705 -40.99 -18.63 12.48
N ALA A 706 -40.65 -17.36 12.70
CA ALA A 706 -39.78 -16.88 13.77
C ALA A 706 -38.41 -17.61 13.82
N GLY A 707 -38.03 -18.15 14.97
CA GLY A 707 -36.73 -18.80 15.19
C GLY A 707 -36.50 -20.03 14.31
N TYR A 708 -37.55 -20.80 14.01
CA TYR A 708 -37.46 -21.98 13.15
C TYR A 708 -37.19 -21.60 11.70
N ALA A 709 -37.87 -20.56 11.20
CA ALA A 709 -37.61 -20.00 9.87
C ALA A 709 -36.16 -19.50 9.74
N ARG A 710 -35.67 -18.75 10.74
CA ARG A 710 -34.28 -18.28 10.78
C ARG A 710 -33.28 -19.44 10.77
N THR A 711 -33.55 -20.50 11.52
CA THR A 711 -32.68 -21.69 11.59
C THR A 711 -32.65 -22.45 10.28
N ALA A 712 -33.82 -22.66 9.65
CA ALA A 712 -33.92 -23.33 8.36
C ALA A 712 -33.23 -22.52 7.24
N LEU A 713 -33.39 -21.19 7.22
CA LEU A 713 -32.68 -20.32 6.26
C LEU A 713 -31.17 -20.31 6.47
N LYS A 714 -30.69 -20.29 7.71
CA LYS A 714 -29.24 -20.41 7.99
C LYS A 714 -28.69 -21.73 7.43
N LYS A 715 -29.39 -22.84 7.67
CA LYS A 715 -29.01 -24.15 7.13
C LYS A 715 -29.07 -24.18 5.60
N ARG A 716 -30.06 -23.52 4.98
CA ARG A 716 -30.13 -23.34 3.52
C ARG A 716 -28.93 -22.54 2.98
N ILE A 717 -28.56 -21.43 3.62
CA ILE A 717 -27.36 -20.65 3.26
C ILE A 717 -26.10 -21.50 3.36
N ASP A 718 -25.95 -22.28 4.43
CA ASP A 718 -24.80 -23.17 4.61
C ASP A 718 -24.74 -24.26 3.54
N ASN A 719 -25.90 -24.78 3.10
CA ASN A 719 -26.02 -25.74 2.00
C ASN A 719 -25.65 -25.09 0.65
N PHE A 720 -26.09 -23.85 0.39
CA PHE A 720 -25.68 -23.08 -0.78
C PHE A 720 -24.16 -22.89 -0.81
N TYR A 721 -23.55 -22.49 0.30
CA TYR A 721 -22.09 -22.36 0.37
C TYR A 721 -21.40 -23.70 0.18
N ARG A 722 -21.98 -24.82 0.63
CA ARG A 722 -21.40 -26.17 0.45
C ARG A 722 -21.41 -26.61 -1.00
N GLU A 723 -22.53 -26.45 -1.70
CA GLU A 723 -22.66 -26.89 -3.10
C GLU A 723 -21.88 -25.97 -4.05
N TYR A 724 -21.98 -24.66 -3.84
CA TYR A 724 -21.40 -23.66 -4.73
C TYR A 724 -20.13 -23.03 -4.15
N THR A 725 -19.36 -23.74 -3.31
CA THR A 725 -18.18 -23.15 -2.65
C THR A 725 -17.19 -22.59 -3.68
N GLY A 726 -16.82 -23.40 -4.68
CA GLY A 726 -15.89 -23.02 -5.74
C GLY A 726 -16.44 -21.89 -6.62
N SER A 727 -17.67 -22.04 -7.10
CA SER A 727 -18.34 -21.05 -7.95
C SER A 727 -18.51 -19.69 -7.26
N ILE A 728 -18.90 -19.66 -5.98
CA ILE A 728 -19.02 -18.43 -5.19
C ILE A 728 -17.64 -17.80 -4.98
N ALA A 729 -16.62 -18.59 -4.65
CA ALA A 729 -15.26 -18.09 -4.50
C ALA A 729 -14.77 -17.46 -5.82
N LEU A 730 -14.96 -18.15 -6.93
CA LEU A 730 -14.62 -17.69 -8.28
C LEU A 730 -15.39 -16.41 -8.65
N ALA A 731 -16.69 -16.36 -8.41
CA ALA A 731 -17.52 -15.18 -8.66
C ALA A 731 -17.06 -13.95 -7.85
N LYS A 732 -16.60 -14.14 -6.60
CA LYS A 732 -16.02 -13.05 -5.81
C LYS A 732 -14.71 -12.53 -6.42
N THR A 733 -13.89 -13.42 -6.98
CA THR A 733 -12.63 -13.00 -7.65
C THR A 733 -12.82 -12.29 -8.99
N MET A 734 -14.03 -12.35 -9.56
CA MET A 734 -14.37 -11.61 -10.78
C MET A 734 -14.21 -10.10 -10.57
N ARG A 735 -14.62 -9.59 -9.40
CA ARG A 735 -14.46 -8.19 -9.01
C ARG A 735 -13.26 -8.02 -8.10
N ALA A 736 -12.07 -8.09 -8.68
CA ALA A 736 -10.85 -7.95 -7.91
C ALA A 736 -10.67 -6.52 -7.35
N SER A 737 -10.16 -6.44 -6.12
CA SER A 737 -9.83 -5.17 -5.48
C SER A 737 -8.85 -4.33 -6.30
N GLY A 738 -9.10 -3.02 -6.35
CA GLY A 738 -8.31 -2.06 -7.12
C GLY A 738 -8.59 -2.03 -8.62
N VAL A 739 -9.53 -2.84 -9.12
CA VAL A 739 -10.07 -2.73 -10.49
C VAL A 739 -11.45 -2.07 -10.41
N ILE A 740 -11.65 -1.04 -11.22
CA ILE A 740 -12.91 -0.32 -11.37
C ILE A 740 -13.74 -1.05 -12.41
N TYR A 741 -14.98 -1.36 -12.03
CA TYR A 741 -15.97 -1.95 -12.91
C TYR A 741 -17.06 -0.91 -13.16
N PRO A 742 -17.64 -0.86 -14.37
CA PRO A 742 -18.75 0.01 -14.63
C PRO A 742 -19.91 -0.41 -13.73
N HIS A 743 -20.78 0.55 -13.41
CA HIS A 743 -22.02 0.21 -12.75
C HIS A 743 -22.89 -0.54 -13.76
N SER A 744 -22.75 -1.87 -13.79
CA SER A 744 -23.71 -2.72 -14.47
C SER A 744 -25.05 -2.40 -13.84
N GLU A 745 -25.95 -1.74 -14.56
CA GLU A 745 -27.36 -1.78 -14.22
C GLU A 745 -27.67 -3.26 -14.10
N ARG A 746 -27.89 -3.71 -12.87
CA ARG A 746 -28.06 -5.13 -12.60
C ARG A 746 -29.44 -5.53 -13.09
N ASP A 747 -29.69 -5.45 -14.39
CA ASP A 747 -30.78 -6.13 -15.07
C ASP A 747 -30.63 -7.66 -14.98
N PHE A 748 -29.55 -8.14 -14.35
CA PHE A 748 -29.49 -9.48 -13.74
C PHE A 748 -30.68 -9.77 -12.80
N THR A 749 -31.37 -8.77 -12.25
CA THR A 749 -32.63 -9.00 -11.51
C THR A 749 -33.83 -9.22 -12.42
N LYS A 750 -33.88 -8.59 -13.61
CA LYS A 750 -35.03 -8.68 -14.54
C LYS A 750 -34.98 -9.91 -15.44
N THR A 751 -33.81 -10.33 -15.92
CA THR A 751 -33.69 -11.47 -16.87
C THR A 751 -33.12 -12.75 -16.25
N LEU A 752 -32.35 -12.66 -15.16
CA LEU A 752 -31.67 -13.83 -14.57
C LEU A 752 -32.41 -14.50 -13.41
N VAL A 753 -33.59 -14.00 -13.05
CA VAL A 753 -34.44 -14.57 -11.98
C VAL A 753 -35.68 -15.23 -12.61
N ASN A 754 -35.44 -16.24 -13.45
CA ASN A 754 -36.34 -17.41 -13.48
C ASN A 754 -35.96 -18.38 -12.34
N SER A 755 -35.37 -17.90 -11.24
CA SER A 755 -35.36 -18.69 -10.01
C SER A 755 -36.80 -18.78 -9.56
N ARG A 756 -37.30 -20.00 -9.34
CA ARG A 756 -38.64 -20.27 -8.81
C ARG A 756 -38.86 -19.72 -7.38
N GLU A 757 -37.87 -19.05 -6.81
CA GLU A 757 -37.95 -18.38 -5.51
C GLU A 757 -38.52 -16.97 -5.69
N THR A 758 -39.72 -16.75 -5.15
CA THR A 758 -40.35 -15.43 -5.08
C THR A 758 -40.02 -14.76 -3.75
N TYR A 759 -39.26 -13.67 -3.81
CA TYR A 759 -39.03 -12.80 -2.66
C TYR A 759 -40.14 -11.75 -2.66
N GLN A 760 -41.17 -11.94 -1.82
CA GLN A 760 -42.22 -10.94 -1.64
C GLN A 760 -41.82 -10.04 -0.47
N LEU A 761 -41.05 -8.99 -0.78
CA LEU A 761 -40.96 -7.84 0.10
C LEU A 761 -42.17 -6.96 -0.23
N ALA A 762 -42.94 -6.57 0.79
CA ALA A 762 -43.99 -5.58 0.56
C ALA A 762 -43.34 -4.28 0.06
N PRO A 763 -43.92 -3.56 -0.91
CA PRO A 763 -43.39 -2.28 -1.40
C PRO A 763 -43.11 -1.28 -0.27
N ASP A 764 -43.92 -1.33 0.79
CA ASP A 764 -43.76 -0.48 1.98
C ASP A 764 -42.55 -0.89 2.87
N ASP A 765 -42.09 -2.14 2.77
CA ASP A 765 -40.86 -2.64 3.42
C ASP A 765 -39.61 -2.43 2.51
N GLU A 766 -39.83 -2.00 1.26
CA GLU A 766 -38.84 -1.60 0.24
C GLU A 766 -38.57 -0.09 0.22
N TYR A 767 -39.19 0.72 1.09
CA TYR A 767 -38.86 2.15 1.32
C TYR A 767 -37.49 2.31 2.01
N TRP A 768 -36.47 1.72 1.41
CA TRP A 768 -35.13 2.24 1.45
C TRP A 768 -35.11 3.47 0.54
N PRO A 769 -34.35 4.52 0.85
CA PRO A 769 -33.89 5.39 -0.20
C PRO A 769 -33.06 4.50 -1.12
N SER A 770 -33.68 4.03 -2.20
CA SER A 770 -32.95 3.67 -3.39
C SER A 770 -32.26 4.95 -3.85
N TYR A 771 -31.09 5.25 -3.29
CA TYR A 771 -30.12 6.15 -3.93
C TYR A 771 -29.56 5.52 -5.23
N ILE A 772 -30.20 4.47 -5.73
CA ILE A 772 -30.29 4.14 -7.14
C ILE A 772 -31.74 4.46 -7.55
N VAL A 773 -32.02 5.75 -7.71
CA VAL A 773 -33.26 6.21 -8.34
C VAL A 773 -33.19 5.74 -9.81
N ALA A 774 -34.17 4.95 -10.21
CA ALA A 774 -34.60 4.92 -11.59
C ALA A 774 -35.32 6.24 -11.85
N GLU A 775 -34.61 7.19 -12.43
CA GLU A 775 -35.17 8.37 -13.09
C GLU A 775 -34.47 8.43 -14.45
N ASP A 776 -35.29 8.61 -15.49
CA ASP A 776 -35.00 8.48 -16.91
C ASP A 776 -33.74 9.21 -17.42
#